data_AF-A0AAD1ZQE7-F1
#
_entry.id   AF-A0AAD1ZQE7-F1
#
_cell.length_a   1.000
_cell.length_b   1.000
_cell.length_c   1.000
_cell.angle_alpha   90.00
_cell.angle_beta   90.00
_cell.angle_gamma   90.00
#
_symmetry.space_group_name_H-M   'P 1'
#
loop_
_entity.id
_entity.type
_entity.pdbx_description
1 polymer ?
#
loop_
_entity_poly.entity_id
_entity_poly.type
_entity_poly.pdbx_seq_one_letter_code
_entity_poly.pdbx_strand_id
1 'polypeptide(L)'
;MGNEQTNSKTGKIGVEANLPNFPLYVRLKYVKLVKLGYHYLISKAIYLLLFPLLWIISAYLTTFSLKDLFLQLNQLKFNLVTVVVCSFLMVLLGTFYFMTRLRNVYLMDFACFKPKPELMCSKEFFVETSRKADIFTKENLGFQKKILERSGIGQKSYISESLFRVPVNLCISEDIKEAEMVMFGAIDDLLAKTAVKAEDIGILVVNCSLFSPTPSLSAMVVNHYKLRGNIVSYNLGGMGCSAGLITIDLAKQLLQVHPNSYALVVTMENMTLNWYLGNNRSMLVTNCLFRMGGAAILLSNNSSDRHRSKYHLIHTVRTHKGADEKSYGCILQEEDDMKKIGVSLSKDLMAVAGDSLKTNITTLGPLVLPMSEQLLFFVTLVARKVLKMKIRPYVPDFKLAFEHFCIRAGGREVLDELKKNLELSEWHMEPTFEHFCIHAGGRAVLDELKKNLELSEWHMEPSRMTLYRFGNTSSSLLWYEMAYSEAKGRIRRGDRSWQIAFGSGFKCNSAVWRALRTVDPAKEKNPWMEEINDFPVEDELKKNLELSEWHMEPSRMTLYRFGNTSSSSLWYELAYSEAKGRIRRGDRTWQIAFGSGFKCNSAVWRALRSVDPAKEKNPWMEEINDFPVEVPRVAAINN
;
A
#
# COMPACT_ATOMS: atom_id res chain seq x y z
N MET A 1 0.57 -10.52 -81.20
CA MET A 1 1.79 -9.82 -81.66
C MET A 1 1.82 -8.48 -80.93
N GLY A 2 2.70 -8.14 -79.98
CA GLY A 2 3.75 -8.84 -79.21
C GLY A 2 3.67 -8.39 -77.73
N ASN A 3 3.98 -9.25 -76.76
CA ASN A 3 5.27 -9.35 -76.00
C ASN A 3 5.74 -8.02 -75.38
N GLU A 4 6.19 -7.90 -74.13
CA GLU A 4 6.39 -8.80 -72.97
C GLU A 4 6.84 -7.89 -71.80
N GLN A 5 6.52 -8.29 -70.56
CA GLN A 5 7.21 -8.01 -69.28
C GLN A 5 7.82 -6.62 -68.98
N THR A 6 7.28 -5.98 -67.93
CA THR A 6 8.03 -5.00 -67.12
C THR A 6 8.23 -5.53 -65.70
N ASN A 7 9.48 -5.86 -65.34
CA ASN A 7 9.90 -5.99 -63.94
C ASN A 7 11.38 -5.59 -63.74
N SER A 8 11.61 -4.70 -62.76
CA SER A 8 12.88 -4.39 -62.05
C SER A 8 13.95 -3.56 -62.82
N LYS A 9 14.60 -2.52 -62.28
CA LYS A 9 15.27 -2.35 -60.97
C LYS A 9 15.58 -0.87 -60.65
N THR A 10 15.49 -0.58 -59.35
CA THR A 10 16.36 0.26 -58.48
C THR A 10 16.49 1.78 -58.69
N GLY A 11 15.86 2.54 -57.80
CA GLY A 11 16.30 3.86 -57.32
C GLY A 11 16.10 3.96 -55.81
N LYS A 12 17.18 3.90 -55.03
CA LYS A 12 17.18 4.07 -53.57
C LYS A 12 16.98 5.55 -53.25
N ILE A 13 15.90 5.89 -52.57
CA ILE A 13 15.76 7.17 -51.84
C ILE A 13 15.74 6.81 -50.36
N GLY A 14 16.86 7.07 -49.69
CA GLY A 14 16.99 6.87 -48.24
C GLY A 14 16.18 7.95 -47.51
N VAL A 15 15.14 7.52 -46.81
CA VAL A 15 14.49 8.32 -45.77
C VAL A 15 15.09 7.84 -44.46
N GLU A 16 16.06 8.58 -43.94
CA GLU A 16 16.58 8.40 -42.58
C GLU A 16 15.45 8.64 -41.59
N ALA A 17 14.97 7.56 -40.97
CA ALA A 17 14.12 7.64 -39.80
C ALA A 17 14.95 8.22 -38.64
N ASN A 18 14.77 9.51 -38.37
CA ASN A 18 15.28 10.15 -37.15
C ASN A 18 14.65 9.47 -35.92
N LEU A 19 15.41 8.56 -35.32
CA LEU A 19 15.17 8.01 -33.99
C LEU A 19 15.05 9.17 -32.98
N PRO A 20 14.13 9.11 -32.00
CA PRO A 20 14.05 10.13 -30.96
C PRO A 20 15.37 10.17 -30.17
N ASN A 21 15.94 11.38 -30.08
CA ASN A 21 17.19 11.71 -29.40
C ASN A 21 17.29 11.11 -27.97
N PHE A 22 17.89 9.91 -27.88
CA PHE A 22 18.28 9.21 -26.65
C PHE A 22 19.09 10.07 -25.65
N PRO A 23 19.88 11.10 -26.04
CA PRO A 23 20.59 11.96 -25.09
C PRO A 23 19.69 12.84 -24.22
N LEU A 24 18.47 13.17 -24.66
CA LEU A 24 17.57 14.07 -23.92
C LEU A 24 16.90 13.37 -22.72
N TYR A 25 16.55 12.10 -22.89
CA TYR A 25 15.97 11.24 -21.84
C TYR A 25 16.99 10.95 -20.72
N VAL A 26 18.27 10.77 -21.11
CA VAL A 26 19.37 10.61 -20.17
C VAL A 26 19.66 11.92 -19.42
N ARG A 27 19.63 13.08 -20.09
CA ARG A 27 19.76 14.40 -19.44
C ARG A 27 18.67 14.67 -18.40
N LEU A 28 17.42 14.28 -18.64
CA LEU A 28 16.32 14.46 -17.68
C LEU A 28 16.47 13.62 -16.39
N LYS A 29 16.96 12.38 -16.50
CA LYS A 29 17.33 11.57 -15.31
C LYS A 29 18.51 12.17 -14.55
N TYR A 30 19.52 12.69 -15.26
CA TYR A 30 20.66 13.38 -14.65
C TYR A 30 20.24 14.64 -13.88
N VAL A 31 19.37 15.48 -14.46
CA VAL A 31 18.87 16.68 -13.80
C VAL A 31 18.03 16.33 -12.57
N LYS A 32 17.25 15.25 -12.58
CA LYS A 32 16.49 14.79 -11.39
C LYS A 32 17.37 14.23 -10.27
N LEU A 33 18.38 13.42 -10.59
CA LEU A 33 19.31 12.84 -9.61
C LEU A 33 20.30 13.86 -9.05
N VAL A 34 20.82 14.75 -9.89
CA VAL A 34 21.61 15.91 -9.45
C VAL A 34 20.73 16.85 -8.65
N LYS A 35 19.47 17.11 -9.05
CA LYS A 35 18.53 17.86 -8.19
C LYS A 35 18.32 17.18 -6.86
N LEU A 36 18.13 15.86 -6.78
CA LEU A 36 17.91 15.15 -5.52
C LEU A 36 19.15 15.20 -4.62
N GLY A 37 20.35 14.94 -5.18
CA GLY A 37 21.62 15.06 -4.48
C GLY A 37 21.95 16.50 -4.06
N TYR A 38 21.63 17.48 -4.90
CA TYR A 38 21.77 18.91 -4.64
C TYR A 38 20.73 19.41 -3.63
N HIS A 39 19.51 18.88 -3.63
CA HIS A 39 18.49 19.16 -2.62
C HIS A 39 18.86 18.54 -1.28
N TYR A 40 19.44 17.33 -1.28
CA TYR A 40 19.99 16.70 -0.09
C TYR A 40 21.18 17.47 0.46
N LEU A 41 22.15 17.82 -0.40
CA LEU A 41 23.28 18.67 -0.06
C LEU A 41 22.82 20.03 0.44
N ILE A 42 21.87 20.73 -0.19
CA ILE A 42 21.40 22.04 0.28
C ILE A 42 20.57 21.92 1.56
N SER A 43 19.65 20.95 1.65
CA SER A 43 18.81 20.75 2.84
C SER A 43 19.62 20.33 4.07
N LYS A 44 20.79 19.72 3.85
CA LYS A 44 21.74 19.32 4.90
C LYS A 44 23.03 20.15 4.93
N ALA A 45 23.26 21.07 3.99
CA ALA A 45 24.48 21.89 3.87
C ALA A 45 24.64 22.79 5.08
N ILE A 46 23.52 23.35 5.55
CA ILE A 46 23.46 24.14 6.77
C ILE A 46 24.01 23.31 7.94
N TYR A 47 23.61 22.04 8.08
CA TYR A 47 24.13 21.15 9.12
C TYR A 47 25.60 20.76 8.88
N LEU A 48 25.99 20.45 7.64
CA LEU A 48 27.37 20.12 7.27
C LEU A 48 28.35 21.29 7.46
N LEU A 49 27.87 22.54 7.36
CA LEU A 49 28.64 23.76 7.62
C LEU A 49 28.59 24.15 9.11
N LEU A 50 27.47 23.95 9.80
CA LEU A 50 27.31 24.25 11.23
C LEU A 50 28.03 23.25 12.13
N PHE A 51 28.14 21.96 11.76
CA PHE A 51 28.78 20.96 12.61
C PHE A 51 30.27 21.25 12.86
N PRO A 52 31.09 21.55 11.82
CA PRO A 52 32.46 21.98 12.01
C PRO A 52 32.54 23.29 12.80
N LEU A 53 31.62 24.22 12.57
CA LEU A 53 31.59 25.50 13.29
C LEU A 53 31.29 25.31 14.79
N LEU A 54 30.31 24.47 15.12
CA LEU A 54 29.95 24.08 16.49
C LEU A 54 31.07 23.30 17.16
N TRP A 55 31.79 22.45 16.41
CA TRP A 55 32.93 21.70 16.92
C TRP A 55 34.13 22.63 17.20
N ILE A 56 34.39 23.60 16.32
CA ILE A 56 35.39 24.66 16.54
C ILE A 56 35.01 25.52 17.75
N ILE A 57 33.75 25.94 17.86
CA ILE A 57 33.23 26.72 19.01
C ILE A 57 33.35 25.91 20.30
N SER A 58 33.01 24.62 20.28
CA SER A 58 33.13 23.73 21.44
C SER A 58 34.59 23.51 21.85
N ALA A 59 35.50 23.35 20.88
CA ALA A 59 36.94 23.24 21.14
C ALA A 59 37.52 24.54 21.71
N TYR A 60 37.02 25.69 21.24
CA TYR A 60 37.38 27.00 21.78
C TYR A 60 36.85 27.20 23.21
N LEU A 61 35.62 26.77 23.49
CA LEU A 61 34.98 26.82 24.82
C LEU A 61 35.70 25.92 25.84
N THR A 62 36.31 24.81 25.41
CA THR A 62 37.10 23.94 26.30
C THR A 62 38.45 24.54 26.69
N THR A 63 38.95 25.54 25.97
CA THR A 63 40.18 26.28 26.30
C THR A 63 39.94 27.57 27.08
N PHE A 64 38.70 27.85 27.46
CA PHE A 64 38.26 29.16 27.97
C PHE A 64 38.42 29.31 29.49
N SER A 65 39.12 30.36 29.94
CA SER A 65 39.24 30.75 31.35
C SER A 65 38.25 31.86 31.72
N LEU A 66 37.81 31.93 32.98
CA LEU A 66 36.92 33.00 33.49
C LEU A 66 37.51 34.42 33.33
N LYS A 67 38.84 34.56 33.25
CA LYS A 67 39.51 35.84 32.97
C LYS A 67 39.35 36.30 31.51
N ASP A 68 39.27 35.37 30.56
CA ASP A 68 39.12 35.68 29.13
C ASP A 68 37.70 36.14 28.79
N LEU A 69 36.69 35.64 29.53
CA LEU A 69 35.30 36.09 29.41
C LEU A 69 35.16 37.59 29.75
N PHE A 70 35.86 38.04 30.80
CA PHE A 70 35.84 39.44 31.25
C PHE A 70 36.54 40.37 30.24
N LEU A 71 37.61 39.89 29.59
CA LEU A 71 38.32 40.64 28.54
C LEU A 71 37.49 40.74 27.25
N GLN A 72 36.82 39.66 26.84
CA GLN A 72 35.93 39.66 25.68
C GLN A 72 34.66 40.47 25.90
N LEU A 73 34.07 40.47 27.10
CA LEU A 73 32.94 41.34 27.46
C LEU A 73 33.31 42.84 27.33
N ASN A 74 34.56 43.20 27.62
CA ASN A 74 35.07 44.55 27.39
C ASN A 74 35.35 44.85 25.91
N GLN A 75 35.80 43.88 25.10
CA GLN A 75 35.94 44.05 23.64
C GLN A 75 34.60 44.11 22.90
N LEU A 76 33.57 43.41 23.38
CA LEU A 76 32.21 43.47 22.85
C LEU A 76 31.61 44.88 22.95
N LYS A 77 31.99 45.67 23.95
CA LYS A 77 31.61 47.10 24.05
C LYS A 77 32.21 47.97 22.93
N PHE A 78 33.38 47.63 22.39
CA PHE A 78 34.06 48.38 21.33
C PHE A 78 33.74 47.88 19.91
N ASN A 79 33.07 46.72 19.79
CA ASN A 79 32.81 46.06 18.50
C ASN A 79 31.31 45.96 18.20
N LEU A 80 30.54 46.99 18.58
CA LEU A 80 29.09 47.10 18.39
C LEU A 80 28.68 46.81 16.95
N VAL A 81 29.46 47.28 15.96
CA VAL A 81 29.22 47.04 14.53
C VAL A 81 29.24 45.55 14.20
N THR A 82 30.24 44.81 14.70
CA THR A 82 30.37 43.36 14.46
C THR A 82 29.20 42.60 15.08
N VAL A 83 28.79 42.95 16.30
CA VAL A 83 27.62 42.33 16.97
C VAL A 83 26.35 42.59 16.17
N VAL A 84 26.11 43.83 15.75
CA VAL A 84 24.92 44.21 14.98
C VAL A 84 24.88 43.49 13.63
N VAL A 85 26.01 43.42 12.92
CA VAL A 85 26.12 42.71 11.63
C VAL A 85 25.88 41.21 11.80
N CYS A 86 26.48 40.57 12.80
CA CYS A 86 26.26 39.15 13.09
C CYS A 86 24.82 38.85 13.50
N SER A 87 24.21 39.68 14.35
CA SER A 87 22.80 39.54 14.74
C SER A 87 21.87 39.74 13.55
N PHE A 88 22.13 40.73 12.68
CA PHE A 88 21.36 40.94 11.46
C PHE A 88 21.48 39.74 10.50
N LEU A 89 22.69 39.22 10.29
CA LEU A 89 22.92 38.01 9.49
C LEU A 89 22.20 36.79 10.07
N MET A 90 22.23 36.61 11.39
CA MET A 90 21.50 35.52 12.06
C MET A 90 19.98 35.64 11.88
N VAL A 91 19.43 36.85 12.01
CA VAL A 91 17.99 37.08 11.78
C VAL A 91 17.64 36.89 10.31
N LEU A 92 18.46 37.35 9.38
CA LEU A 92 18.24 37.22 7.94
C LEU A 92 18.33 35.75 7.50
N LEU A 93 19.37 35.03 7.91
CA LEU A 93 19.53 33.60 7.64
C LEU A 93 18.44 32.77 8.33
N GLY A 94 18.07 33.13 9.56
CA GLY A 94 16.95 32.51 10.26
C GLY A 94 15.63 32.72 9.52
N THR A 95 15.32 33.95 9.13
CA THR A 95 14.11 34.29 8.35
C THR A 95 14.11 33.56 7.01
N PHE A 96 15.22 33.59 6.27
CA PHE A 96 15.37 32.86 5.01
C PHE A 96 15.18 31.35 5.20
N TYR A 97 15.76 30.76 6.25
CA TYR A 97 15.58 29.36 6.59
C TYR A 97 14.11 29.04 6.88
N PHE A 98 13.42 29.82 7.72
CA PHE A 98 12.01 29.59 8.02
C PHE A 98 11.09 29.80 6.81
N MET A 99 11.43 30.72 5.91
CA MET A 99 10.69 30.95 4.67
C MET A 99 10.92 29.88 3.61
N THR A 100 12.11 29.27 3.55
CA THR A 100 12.48 28.26 2.55
C THR A 100 12.29 26.83 3.02
N ARG A 101 12.13 26.61 4.33
CA ARG A 101 11.91 25.29 4.90
C ARG A 101 10.55 24.73 4.47
N LEU A 102 10.57 23.49 3.97
CA LEU A 102 9.36 22.73 3.70
C LEU A 102 8.54 22.53 4.98
N ARG A 103 7.24 22.77 4.87
CA ARG A 103 6.30 22.56 5.97
C ARG A 103 5.99 21.08 6.08
N ASN A 104 5.99 20.59 7.31
CA ASN A 104 5.54 19.24 7.60
C ASN A 104 4.05 19.11 7.27
N VAL A 105 3.65 17.93 6.81
CA VAL A 105 2.24 17.61 6.54
C VAL A 105 1.80 16.52 7.51
N TYR A 106 0.79 16.84 8.30
CA TYR A 106 0.23 15.98 9.31
C TYR A 106 -1.12 15.45 8.85
N LEU A 107 -1.35 14.15 9.05
CA LEU A 107 -2.65 13.52 8.92
C LEU A 107 -3.36 13.63 10.27
N MET A 108 -4.36 14.50 10.32
CA MET A 108 -5.17 14.74 11.51
C MET A 108 -5.93 13.47 11.86
N ASP A 109 -6.78 13.03 10.93
CA ASP A 109 -7.53 11.79 10.98
C ASP A 109 -8.05 11.45 9.57
N PHE A 110 -8.65 10.27 9.43
CA PHE A 110 -9.39 9.84 8.25
C PHE A 110 -10.65 9.06 8.67
N ALA A 111 -11.63 9.00 7.77
CA ALA A 111 -12.83 8.21 7.94
C ALA A 111 -13.13 7.43 6.67
N CYS A 112 -13.56 6.19 6.83
CA CYS A 112 -13.96 5.32 5.73
C CYS A 112 -15.45 5.06 5.86
N PHE A 113 -16.19 5.26 4.78
CA PHE A 113 -17.62 5.07 4.75
C PHE A 113 -17.97 3.59 4.91
N LYS A 114 -18.83 3.23 5.87
CA LYS A 114 -19.40 1.89 6.00
C LYS A 114 -20.85 1.94 5.48
N PRO A 115 -21.16 1.32 4.31
CA PRO A 115 -22.53 1.28 3.82
C PRO A 115 -23.47 0.54 4.78
N LYS A 116 -24.77 0.86 4.70
CA LYS A 116 -25.80 0.20 5.51
C LYS A 116 -25.89 -1.30 5.19
N PRO A 117 -26.28 -2.15 6.16
CA PRO A 117 -26.39 -3.60 5.94
C PRO A 117 -27.34 -3.99 4.80
N GLU A 118 -28.34 -3.18 4.49
CA GLU A 118 -29.27 -3.35 3.38
C GLU A 118 -28.58 -3.40 1.99
N LEU A 119 -27.40 -2.78 1.88
CA LEU A 119 -26.60 -2.74 0.65
C LEU A 119 -25.59 -3.91 0.57
N MET A 120 -25.64 -4.87 1.50
CA MET A 120 -24.77 -6.05 1.46
C MET A 120 -25.16 -6.97 0.30
N CYS A 121 -24.16 -7.40 -0.44
CA CYS A 121 -24.26 -8.30 -1.57
C CYS A 121 -23.43 -9.56 -1.31
N SER A 122 -24.12 -10.71 -1.23
CA SER A 122 -23.49 -12.02 -1.28
C SER A 122 -23.15 -12.41 -2.73
N LYS A 123 -22.29 -13.41 -2.91
CA LYS A 123 -21.94 -13.94 -4.24
C LYS A 123 -23.15 -14.57 -4.92
N GLU A 124 -24.00 -15.25 -4.15
CA GLU A 124 -25.22 -15.89 -4.65
C GLU A 124 -26.22 -14.85 -5.12
N PHE A 125 -26.42 -13.79 -4.31
CA PHE A 125 -27.26 -12.67 -4.70
C PHE A 125 -26.74 -12.00 -5.97
N PHE A 126 -25.43 -11.76 -6.08
CA PHE A 126 -24.82 -11.19 -7.29
C PHE A 126 -25.14 -12.03 -8.53
N VAL A 127 -24.87 -13.34 -8.48
CA VAL A 127 -25.09 -14.24 -9.62
C VAL A 127 -26.56 -14.31 -10.00
N GLU A 128 -27.45 -14.33 -9.00
CA GLU A 128 -28.89 -14.36 -9.19
C GLU A 128 -29.42 -13.08 -9.83
N THR A 129 -28.95 -11.91 -9.38
CA THR A 129 -29.29 -10.61 -9.96
C THR A 129 -28.77 -10.48 -11.39
N SER A 130 -27.53 -10.90 -11.65
CA SER A 130 -26.99 -10.96 -13.03
C SER A 130 -27.82 -11.89 -13.92
N ARG A 131 -28.33 -13.01 -13.39
CA ARG A 131 -29.22 -13.91 -14.12
C ARG A 131 -30.59 -13.28 -14.41
N LYS A 132 -31.18 -12.58 -13.44
CA LYS A 132 -32.46 -11.86 -13.59
C LYS A 132 -32.38 -10.67 -14.55
N ALA A 133 -31.19 -10.10 -14.74
CA ALA A 133 -30.99 -9.02 -15.69
C ALA A 133 -31.24 -9.45 -17.14
N ASP A 134 -31.20 -10.75 -17.45
CA ASP A 134 -31.46 -11.35 -18.77
C ASP A 134 -30.61 -10.77 -19.93
N ILE A 135 -29.43 -10.25 -19.59
CA ILE A 135 -28.48 -9.63 -20.53
C ILE A 135 -27.26 -10.54 -20.79
N PHE A 136 -26.87 -11.33 -19.80
CA PHE A 136 -25.65 -12.12 -19.84
C PHE A 136 -25.90 -13.54 -20.35
N THR A 137 -25.06 -14.00 -21.28
CA THR A 137 -25.13 -15.38 -21.76
C THR A 137 -24.85 -16.38 -20.63
N LYS A 138 -25.37 -17.62 -20.75
CA LYS A 138 -25.13 -18.69 -19.78
C LYS A 138 -23.65 -18.94 -19.51
N GLU A 139 -22.81 -18.85 -20.56
CA GLU A 139 -21.36 -18.97 -20.43
C GLU A 139 -20.76 -17.83 -19.60
N ASN A 140 -21.19 -16.60 -19.84
CA ASN A 140 -20.67 -15.43 -19.14
C ASN A 140 -21.18 -15.31 -17.70
N LEU A 141 -22.38 -15.81 -17.39
CA LEU A 141 -22.82 -16.03 -16.01
C LEU A 141 -21.91 -17.04 -15.29
N GLY A 142 -21.56 -18.14 -15.96
CA GLY A 142 -20.59 -19.12 -15.45
C GLY A 142 -19.19 -18.52 -15.26
N PHE A 143 -18.77 -17.63 -16.16
CA PHE A 143 -17.51 -16.88 -16.03
C PHE A 143 -17.53 -15.94 -14.82
N GLN A 144 -18.57 -15.11 -14.66
CA GLN A 144 -18.73 -14.21 -13.51
C GLN A 144 -18.67 -14.99 -12.19
N LYS A 145 -19.39 -16.12 -12.09
CA LYS A 145 -19.36 -17.01 -10.91
C LYS A 145 -17.93 -17.47 -10.58
N LYS A 146 -17.17 -17.95 -11.57
CA LYS A 146 -15.77 -18.38 -11.39
C LYS A 146 -14.85 -17.24 -10.94
N ILE A 147 -15.04 -16.03 -11.47
CA ILE A 147 -14.26 -14.85 -11.05
C ILE A 147 -14.59 -14.47 -9.61
N LEU A 148 -15.86 -14.44 -9.22
CA LEU A 148 -16.28 -14.14 -7.84
C LEU A 148 -15.70 -15.15 -6.83
N GLU A 149 -15.70 -16.44 -7.16
CA GLU A 149 -15.11 -17.50 -6.34
C GLU A 149 -13.60 -17.29 -6.12
N ARG A 150 -12.88 -16.79 -7.13
CA ARG A 150 -11.42 -16.58 -7.10
C ARG A 150 -10.97 -15.18 -6.71
N SER A 151 -11.90 -14.22 -6.66
CA SER A 151 -11.63 -12.79 -6.46
C SER A 151 -10.95 -12.47 -5.12
N GLY A 152 -11.21 -13.28 -4.09
CA GLY A 152 -10.84 -13.00 -2.70
C GLY A 152 -11.89 -12.19 -1.93
N ILE A 153 -12.98 -11.77 -2.58
CA ILE A 153 -14.10 -11.07 -1.94
C ILE A 153 -14.94 -12.09 -1.15
N GLY A 154 -15.38 -11.71 0.05
CA GLY A 154 -16.23 -12.49 0.94
C GLY A 154 -17.72 -12.33 0.62
N GLN A 155 -18.58 -12.77 1.56
CA GLN A 155 -20.04 -12.77 1.38
C GLN A 155 -20.76 -11.50 1.86
N LYS A 156 -20.03 -10.55 2.46
CA LYS A 156 -20.59 -9.35 3.11
C LYS A 156 -20.15 -8.03 2.45
N SER A 157 -19.74 -8.07 1.18
CA SER A 157 -19.34 -6.86 0.44
C SER A 157 -20.53 -5.95 0.10
N TYR A 158 -20.32 -4.72 -0.36
CA TYR A 158 -21.41 -3.77 -0.63
C TYR A 158 -21.49 -3.33 -2.10
N ILE A 159 -22.70 -3.15 -2.62
CA ILE A 159 -22.98 -2.63 -3.97
C ILE A 159 -24.03 -1.51 -3.91
N SER A 160 -24.17 -0.75 -5.00
CA SER A 160 -25.16 0.33 -5.09
C SER A 160 -26.60 -0.17 -5.06
N GLU A 161 -27.47 0.61 -4.42
CA GLU A 161 -28.92 0.37 -4.33
C GLU A 161 -29.55 0.20 -5.72
N SER A 162 -29.04 0.94 -6.71
CA SER A 162 -29.48 0.87 -8.12
C SER A 162 -29.36 -0.54 -8.72
N LEU A 163 -28.40 -1.33 -8.24
CA LEU A 163 -28.12 -2.70 -8.69
C LEU A 163 -29.00 -3.75 -7.99
N PHE A 164 -29.71 -3.39 -6.91
CA PHE A 164 -30.69 -4.28 -6.27
C PHE A 164 -32.05 -4.29 -6.98
N ARG A 165 -32.32 -3.29 -7.83
CA ARG A 165 -33.59 -3.17 -8.56
C ARG A 165 -33.61 -4.07 -9.80
N VAL A 166 -34.78 -4.62 -10.12
CA VAL A 166 -35.01 -5.41 -11.33
C VAL A 166 -36.16 -4.76 -12.12
N PRO A 167 -35.91 -4.19 -13.31
CA PRO A 167 -34.61 -4.03 -13.98
C PRO A 167 -33.67 -3.06 -13.24
N VAL A 168 -32.37 -3.18 -13.48
CA VAL A 168 -31.35 -2.28 -12.89
C VAL A 168 -31.62 -0.83 -13.30
N ASN A 169 -31.49 0.11 -12.37
CA ASN A 169 -31.75 1.53 -12.63
C ASN A 169 -30.45 2.31 -12.77
N LEU A 170 -29.87 2.33 -13.98
CA LEU A 170 -28.60 3.00 -14.25
C LEU A 170 -28.85 4.42 -14.79
N CYS A 171 -29.06 5.39 -13.90
CA CYS A 171 -29.24 6.78 -14.29
C CYS A 171 -28.40 7.73 -13.42
N ILE A 172 -28.14 8.93 -13.96
CA ILE A 172 -27.29 9.94 -13.30
C ILE A 172 -27.83 10.30 -11.92
N SER A 173 -29.15 10.33 -11.71
CA SER A 173 -29.70 10.66 -10.39
C SER A 173 -29.41 9.61 -9.33
N GLU A 174 -29.36 8.32 -9.68
CA GLU A 174 -28.95 7.28 -8.72
C GLU A 174 -27.44 7.31 -8.47
N ASP A 175 -26.63 7.65 -9.48
CA ASP A 175 -25.19 7.82 -9.34
C ASP A 175 -24.84 9.04 -8.44
N ILE A 176 -25.59 10.13 -8.59
CA ILE A 176 -25.50 11.30 -7.68
C ILE A 176 -25.86 10.88 -6.24
N LYS A 177 -26.95 10.13 -6.04
CA LYS A 177 -27.34 9.65 -4.70
C LYS A 177 -26.26 8.76 -4.07
N GLU A 178 -25.66 7.86 -4.85
CA GLU A 178 -24.52 7.04 -4.41
C GLU A 178 -23.34 7.93 -3.98
N ALA A 179 -22.97 8.90 -4.81
CA ALA A 179 -21.86 9.81 -4.53
C ALA A 179 -22.11 10.65 -3.27
N GLU A 180 -23.30 11.22 -3.11
CA GLU A 180 -23.69 11.99 -1.93
C GLU A 180 -23.63 11.14 -0.66
N MET A 181 -24.21 9.94 -0.70
CA MET A 181 -24.22 9.03 0.44
C MET A 181 -22.79 8.69 0.91
N VAL A 182 -21.91 8.34 -0.04
CA VAL A 182 -20.53 7.93 0.26
C VAL A 182 -19.68 9.12 0.69
N MET A 183 -19.70 10.23 -0.05
CA MET A 183 -18.88 11.41 0.28
C MET A 183 -19.31 12.04 1.58
N PHE A 184 -20.61 12.31 1.76
CA PHE A 184 -21.08 13.02 2.93
C PHE A 184 -20.95 12.16 4.19
N GLY A 185 -21.29 10.87 4.09
CA GLY A 185 -21.08 9.94 5.22
C GLY A 185 -19.62 9.88 5.68
N ALA A 186 -18.65 9.83 4.76
CA ALA A 186 -17.23 9.84 5.12
C ALA A 186 -16.77 11.19 5.71
N ILE A 187 -17.23 12.31 5.14
CA ILE A 187 -16.85 13.65 5.62
C ILE A 187 -17.46 13.93 7.00
N ASP A 188 -18.72 13.57 7.23
CA ASP A 188 -19.41 13.76 8.50
C ASP A 188 -18.67 13.04 9.63
N ASP A 189 -18.31 11.77 9.44
CA ASP A 189 -17.52 11.00 10.39
C ASP A 189 -16.16 11.64 10.67
N LEU A 190 -15.49 12.15 9.62
CA LEU A 190 -14.18 12.80 9.76
C LEU A 190 -14.26 14.12 10.53
N LEU A 191 -15.24 14.97 10.20
CA LEU A 191 -15.43 16.25 10.89
C LEU A 191 -15.83 16.02 12.34
N ALA A 192 -16.64 14.99 12.63
CA ALA A 192 -16.99 14.59 13.99
C ALA A 192 -15.76 14.13 14.80
N LYS A 193 -14.87 13.33 14.20
CA LYS A 193 -13.62 12.88 14.87
C LYS A 193 -12.65 14.02 15.13
N THR A 194 -12.53 14.93 14.18
CA THR A 194 -11.51 15.98 14.23
C THR A 194 -12.02 17.25 14.91
N ALA A 195 -13.33 17.46 15.03
CA ALA A 195 -13.92 18.71 15.50
C ALA A 195 -13.40 19.96 14.74
N VAL A 196 -12.91 19.78 13.51
CA VAL A 196 -12.56 20.88 12.63
C VAL A 196 -13.83 21.36 11.94
N LYS A 197 -14.04 22.68 11.92
CA LYS A 197 -15.22 23.23 11.27
C LYS A 197 -15.00 23.25 9.76
N ALA A 198 -16.08 23.03 9.02
CA ALA A 198 -16.06 23.04 7.57
C ALA A 198 -15.54 24.38 6.99
N GLU A 199 -15.85 25.51 7.64
CA GLU A 199 -15.38 26.85 7.28
C GLU A 199 -13.85 27.04 7.36
N ASP A 200 -13.16 26.26 8.20
CA ASP A 200 -11.70 26.33 8.36
C ASP A 200 -10.94 25.59 7.25
N ILE A 201 -11.65 24.77 6.47
CA ILE A 201 -11.06 23.97 5.40
C ILE A 201 -10.71 24.86 4.22
N GLY A 202 -9.42 24.89 3.87
CA GLY A 202 -8.92 25.78 2.82
C GLY A 202 -8.65 25.15 1.47
N ILE A 203 -8.48 23.83 1.46
CA ILE A 203 -8.21 23.05 0.26
C ILE A 203 -9.16 21.86 0.24
N LEU A 204 -9.78 21.61 -0.91
CA LEU A 204 -10.60 20.43 -1.16
C LEU A 204 -10.09 19.71 -2.39
N VAL A 205 -9.81 18.41 -2.28
CA VAL A 205 -9.47 17.55 -3.42
C VAL A 205 -10.38 16.34 -3.41
N VAL A 206 -11.25 16.23 -4.40
CA VAL A 206 -12.14 15.08 -4.58
C VAL A 206 -11.65 14.24 -5.76
N ASN A 207 -11.59 12.92 -5.61
CA ASN A 207 -11.34 12.01 -6.72
C ASN A 207 -12.40 10.92 -6.83
N CYS A 208 -12.89 10.74 -8.07
CA CYS A 208 -13.69 9.63 -8.53
C CYS A 208 -13.31 9.36 -9.98
N SER A 209 -13.00 8.11 -10.36
CA SER A 209 -12.37 7.86 -11.66
C SER A 209 -13.36 7.98 -12.80
N LEU A 210 -14.52 7.35 -12.67
CA LEU A 210 -15.44 7.13 -13.78
C LEU A 210 -16.74 7.97 -13.70
N PHE A 211 -16.98 8.68 -12.60
CA PHE A 211 -18.11 9.60 -12.47
C PHE A 211 -17.64 11.05 -12.31
N SER A 212 -17.98 11.90 -13.29
CA SER A 212 -17.61 13.31 -13.32
C SER A 212 -18.78 14.18 -13.80
N PRO A 213 -19.78 14.44 -12.93
CA PRO A 213 -20.96 15.23 -13.28
C PRO A 213 -20.62 16.72 -13.46
N THR A 214 -21.57 17.46 -14.01
CA THR A 214 -21.59 18.94 -14.01
C THR A 214 -22.86 19.40 -13.28
N PRO A 215 -22.78 20.06 -12.11
CA PRO A 215 -21.57 20.49 -11.38
C PRO A 215 -20.69 19.34 -10.86
N SER A 216 -19.41 19.61 -10.59
CA SER A 216 -18.45 18.58 -10.13
C SER A 216 -18.75 18.07 -8.72
N LEU A 217 -18.20 16.90 -8.36
CA LEU A 217 -18.31 16.34 -7.00
C LEU A 217 -17.71 17.28 -5.95
N SER A 218 -16.59 17.94 -6.27
CA SER A 218 -16.03 18.97 -5.39
C SER A 218 -16.98 20.13 -5.16
N ALA A 219 -17.74 20.56 -6.18
CA ALA A 219 -18.74 21.63 -6.04
C ALA A 219 -19.93 21.17 -5.19
N MET A 220 -20.33 19.90 -5.29
CA MET A 220 -21.36 19.31 -4.42
C MET A 220 -20.96 19.37 -2.95
N VAL A 221 -19.71 19.00 -2.63
CA VAL A 221 -19.17 19.08 -1.26
C VAL A 221 -19.11 20.54 -0.77
N VAL A 222 -18.62 21.47 -1.59
CA VAL A 222 -18.59 22.92 -1.24
C VAL A 222 -20.00 23.43 -0.94
N ASN A 223 -20.97 23.09 -1.77
CA ASN A 223 -22.36 23.51 -1.59
C ASN A 223 -23.02 22.86 -0.37
N HIS A 224 -22.77 21.58 -0.10
CA HIS A 224 -23.38 20.86 1.01
C HIS A 224 -22.88 21.39 2.37
N TYR A 225 -21.55 21.49 2.53
CA TYR A 225 -20.92 21.89 3.79
C TYR A 225 -20.75 23.40 3.98
N LYS A 226 -21.18 24.20 2.99
CA LYS A 226 -21.02 25.66 2.97
C LYS A 226 -19.58 26.08 3.24
N LEU A 227 -18.65 25.44 2.52
CA LEU A 227 -17.23 25.75 2.62
C LEU A 227 -16.97 27.21 2.22
N ARG A 228 -15.88 27.79 2.76
CA ARG A 228 -15.54 29.20 2.57
C ARG A 228 -15.43 29.59 1.09
N GLY A 229 -15.81 30.84 0.77
CA GLY A 229 -15.88 31.33 -0.63
C GLY A 229 -14.54 31.40 -1.38
N ASN A 230 -13.41 31.35 -0.68
CA ASN A 230 -12.06 31.33 -1.26
C ASN A 230 -11.40 29.94 -1.18
N ILE A 231 -12.19 28.86 -1.07
CA ILE A 231 -11.66 27.50 -1.06
C ILE A 231 -10.97 27.15 -2.38
N VAL A 232 -9.82 26.48 -2.28
CA VAL A 232 -9.13 25.93 -3.45
C VAL A 232 -9.62 24.50 -3.67
N SER A 233 -10.54 24.29 -4.61
CA SER A 233 -11.17 22.99 -4.86
C SER A 233 -10.73 22.35 -6.18
N TYR A 234 -10.42 21.05 -6.16
CA TYR A 234 -10.08 20.25 -7.33
C TYR A 234 -10.93 18.98 -7.42
N ASN A 235 -11.31 18.60 -8.64
CA ASN A 235 -11.98 17.34 -8.95
C ASN A 235 -11.11 16.52 -9.91
N LEU A 236 -10.68 15.32 -9.48
CA LEU A 236 -9.76 14.45 -10.22
C LEU A 236 -10.50 13.21 -10.76
N GLY A 237 -10.40 12.97 -12.07
CA GLY A 237 -10.98 11.80 -12.75
C GLY A 237 -9.97 11.00 -13.59
N GLY A 238 -10.37 9.80 -14.02
CA GLY A 238 -9.62 8.97 -14.98
C GLY A 238 -8.28 8.38 -14.49
N MET A 239 -8.00 8.41 -13.19
CA MET A 239 -6.72 7.93 -12.61
C MET A 239 -6.78 6.53 -11.99
N GLY A 240 -7.97 5.96 -11.84
CA GLY A 240 -8.21 4.62 -11.30
C GLY A 240 -7.78 4.50 -9.83
N CYS A 241 -7.52 3.27 -9.40
CA CYS A 241 -7.25 2.97 -7.99
C CYS A 241 -6.01 3.67 -7.39
N SER A 242 -5.09 4.17 -8.21
CA SER A 242 -3.93 4.95 -7.74
C SER A 242 -4.27 6.38 -7.33
N ALA A 243 -5.48 6.86 -7.65
CA ALA A 243 -5.89 8.24 -7.43
C ALA A 243 -5.83 8.66 -5.96
N GLY A 244 -6.08 7.74 -5.03
CA GLY A 244 -6.07 8.01 -3.60
C GLY A 244 -4.71 8.49 -3.07
N LEU A 245 -3.60 8.06 -3.67
CA LEU A 245 -2.27 8.55 -3.32
C LEU A 245 -1.83 9.75 -4.16
N ILE A 246 -2.39 9.90 -5.36
CA ILE A 246 -2.17 11.09 -6.21
C ILE A 246 -2.79 12.32 -5.54
N THR A 247 -3.98 12.19 -4.95
CA THR A 247 -4.63 13.29 -4.23
C THR A 247 -3.87 13.69 -2.97
N ILE A 248 -3.28 12.73 -2.24
CA ILE A 248 -2.40 13.04 -1.11
C ILE A 248 -1.16 13.80 -1.55
N ASP A 249 -0.52 13.41 -2.66
CA ASP A 249 0.62 14.16 -3.20
C ASP A 249 0.23 15.58 -3.63
N LEU A 250 -0.92 15.74 -4.28
CA LEU A 250 -1.44 17.06 -4.66
C LEU A 250 -1.74 17.92 -3.43
N ALA A 251 -2.43 17.38 -2.43
CA ALA A 251 -2.75 18.08 -1.19
C ALA A 251 -1.47 18.48 -0.44
N LYS A 252 -0.46 17.60 -0.39
CA LYS A 252 0.87 17.91 0.16
C LYS A 252 1.50 19.12 -0.53
N GLN A 253 1.46 19.18 -1.87
CA GLN A 253 2.01 20.29 -2.64
C GLN A 253 1.26 21.60 -2.37
N LEU A 254 -0.08 21.56 -2.33
CA LEU A 254 -0.91 22.72 -2.02
C LEU A 254 -0.65 23.23 -0.59
N LEU A 255 -0.47 22.32 0.37
CA LEU A 255 -0.08 22.67 1.74
C LEU A 255 1.34 23.26 1.85
N GLN A 256 2.21 23.13 0.84
CA GLN A 256 3.45 23.90 0.82
C GLN A 256 3.21 25.37 0.45
N VAL A 257 2.17 25.65 -0.33
CA VAL A 257 1.84 27.00 -0.83
C VAL A 257 0.90 27.74 0.13
N HIS A 258 -0.07 27.04 0.73
CA HIS A 258 -1.06 27.61 1.63
C HIS A 258 -0.67 27.36 3.11
N PRO A 259 -0.05 28.33 3.82
CA PRO A 259 0.36 28.15 5.21
C PRO A 259 -0.84 28.01 6.15
N ASN A 260 -0.68 27.25 7.24
CA ASN A 260 -1.65 27.07 8.32
C ASN A 260 -3.07 26.76 7.81
N SER A 261 -3.17 25.81 6.87
CA SER A 261 -4.43 25.44 6.22
C SER A 261 -4.75 23.98 6.46
N TYR A 262 -6.04 23.65 6.46
CA TYR A 262 -6.53 22.29 6.34
C TYR A 262 -6.77 21.94 4.88
N ALA A 263 -6.44 20.70 4.51
CA ALA A 263 -6.78 20.10 3.24
C ALA A 263 -7.65 18.86 3.45
N LEU A 264 -8.87 18.91 2.92
CA LEU A 264 -9.80 17.79 2.90
C LEU A 264 -9.62 17.04 1.57
N VAL A 265 -9.27 15.76 1.66
CA VAL A 265 -9.19 14.85 0.52
C VAL A 265 -10.34 13.86 0.61
N VAL A 266 -11.09 13.68 -0.48
CA VAL A 266 -12.21 12.73 -0.56
C VAL A 266 -11.94 11.80 -1.73
N THR A 267 -11.87 10.50 -1.45
CA THR A 267 -11.59 9.46 -2.44
C THR A 267 -12.72 8.45 -2.45
N MET A 268 -13.29 8.18 -3.62
CA MET A 268 -14.42 7.27 -3.79
C MET A 268 -14.45 6.71 -5.20
N GLU A 269 -15.27 5.69 -5.42
CA GLU A 269 -15.60 5.21 -6.75
C GLU A 269 -17.08 4.83 -6.79
N ASN A 270 -17.78 5.39 -7.77
CA ASN A 270 -19.17 5.08 -8.01
C ASN A 270 -19.33 3.82 -8.85
N MET A 271 -20.26 2.96 -8.47
CA MET A 271 -20.56 1.74 -9.20
C MET A 271 -21.71 1.87 -10.18
N THR A 272 -22.71 2.73 -9.90
CA THR A 272 -24.00 2.72 -10.60
C THR A 272 -23.86 2.81 -12.11
N LEU A 273 -23.36 3.91 -12.68
CA LEU A 273 -23.25 4.03 -14.15
C LEU A 273 -22.11 3.23 -14.77
N ASN A 274 -21.23 2.67 -13.94
CA ASN A 274 -20.05 1.93 -14.37
C ASN A 274 -20.28 0.42 -14.47
N TRP A 275 -21.51 -0.02 -14.20
CA TRP A 275 -21.90 -1.40 -14.36
C TRP A 275 -21.99 -1.79 -15.84
N TYR A 276 -21.12 -2.71 -16.25
CA TYR A 276 -21.05 -3.15 -17.64
C TYR A 276 -22.22 -4.10 -17.98
N LEU A 277 -22.97 -3.75 -19.03
CA LEU A 277 -24.13 -4.50 -19.53
C LEU A 277 -23.85 -5.28 -20.83
N GLY A 278 -22.58 -5.61 -21.11
CA GLY A 278 -22.19 -6.38 -22.29
C GLY A 278 -21.67 -7.78 -21.95
N ASN A 279 -21.23 -8.50 -22.98
CA ASN A 279 -20.79 -9.90 -22.87
C ASN A 279 -19.27 -10.09 -23.11
N ASN A 280 -18.51 -9.00 -23.21
CA ASN A 280 -17.05 -9.06 -23.29
C ASN A 280 -16.44 -9.46 -21.92
N ARG A 281 -15.69 -10.56 -21.90
CA ARG A 281 -15.09 -11.12 -20.67
C ARG A 281 -14.05 -10.20 -20.02
N SER A 282 -13.26 -9.43 -20.79
CA SER A 282 -12.24 -8.53 -20.19
C SER A 282 -12.89 -7.40 -19.39
N MET A 283 -14.07 -6.94 -19.82
CA MET A 283 -14.85 -5.91 -19.17
C MET A 283 -15.69 -6.44 -18.01
N LEU A 284 -16.24 -7.66 -18.13
CA LEU A 284 -17.05 -8.29 -17.07
C LEU A 284 -16.29 -8.52 -15.77
N VAL A 285 -14.96 -8.64 -15.82
CA VAL A 285 -14.12 -8.78 -14.61
C VAL A 285 -14.34 -7.60 -13.66
N THR A 286 -14.57 -6.39 -14.18
CA THR A 286 -14.75 -5.19 -13.35
C THR A 286 -16.01 -5.25 -12.48
N ASN A 287 -17.15 -5.69 -13.03
CA ASN A 287 -18.38 -5.93 -12.27
C ASN A 287 -18.16 -6.90 -11.10
N CYS A 288 -17.32 -7.92 -11.29
CA CYS A 288 -17.06 -8.91 -10.24
C CYS A 288 -16.14 -8.41 -9.13
N LEU A 289 -15.23 -7.46 -9.42
CA LEU A 289 -14.20 -7.00 -8.49
C LEU A 289 -14.60 -5.76 -7.68
N PHE A 290 -15.18 -4.76 -8.35
CA PHE A 290 -15.44 -3.47 -7.73
C PHE A 290 -16.60 -3.53 -6.75
N ARG A 291 -16.50 -2.75 -5.67
CA ARG A 291 -17.49 -2.60 -4.62
C ARG A 291 -17.59 -1.15 -4.19
N MET A 292 -18.72 -0.79 -3.60
CA MET A 292 -18.96 0.57 -3.12
C MET A 292 -18.05 0.87 -1.92
N GLY A 293 -17.43 2.04 -1.92
CA GLY A 293 -16.71 2.56 -0.77
C GLY A 293 -16.13 3.95 -1.01
N GLY A 294 -15.73 4.59 0.08
CA GLY A 294 -15.13 5.91 0.04
C GLY A 294 -14.44 6.25 1.34
N ALA A 295 -13.51 7.20 1.28
CA ALA A 295 -12.80 7.70 2.44
C ALA A 295 -12.60 9.22 2.34
N ALA A 296 -12.66 9.87 3.49
CA ALA A 296 -12.31 11.27 3.68
C ALA A 296 -11.07 11.36 4.57
N ILE A 297 -10.16 12.27 4.24
CA ILE A 297 -8.85 12.41 4.88
C ILE A 297 -8.59 13.89 5.16
N LEU A 298 -8.24 14.23 6.40
CA LEU A 298 -7.93 15.61 6.79
C LEU A 298 -6.43 15.78 7.02
N LEU A 299 -5.80 16.63 6.23
CA LEU A 299 -4.39 17.00 6.35
C LEU A 299 -4.25 18.42 6.90
N SER A 300 -3.19 18.66 7.67
CA SER A 300 -2.80 19.98 8.18
C SER A 300 -1.31 20.22 7.98
N ASN A 301 -0.92 21.46 7.73
CA ASN A 301 0.47 21.90 7.80
C ASN A 301 0.76 22.82 9.01
N ASN A 302 -0.23 22.99 9.90
CA ASN A 302 -0.07 23.79 11.09
C ASN A 302 0.74 23.02 12.14
N SER A 303 1.81 23.62 12.65
CA SER A 303 2.67 23.00 13.65
C SER A 303 1.94 22.73 14.97
N SER A 304 0.93 23.55 15.31
CA SER A 304 0.10 23.34 16.51
C SER A 304 -0.70 22.05 16.43
N ASP A 305 -1.04 21.57 15.24
CA ASP A 305 -1.85 20.36 15.06
C ASP A 305 -1.06 19.05 15.23
N ARG A 306 0.27 19.13 15.33
CA ARG A 306 1.14 17.95 15.43
C ARG A 306 0.78 17.04 16.59
N HIS A 307 0.43 17.59 17.75
CA HIS A 307 0.13 16.82 18.97
C HIS A 307 -1.17 16.00 18.88
N ARG A 308 -2.13 16.47 18.08
CA ARG A 308 -3.44 15.83 17.89
C ARG A 308 -3.53 14.98 16.62
N SER A 309 -2.54 15.10 15.73
CA SER A 309 -2.46 14.33 14.48
C SER A 309 -2.06 12.88 14.72
N LYS A 310 -2.64 11.97 13.95
CA LYS A 310 -2.30 10.53 13.99
C LYS A 310 -0.97 10.24 13.31
N TYR A 311 -0.74 10.80 12.12
CA TYR A 311 0.44 10.47 11.31
C TYR A 311 1.13 11.71 10.74
N HIS A 312 2.40 11.54 10.35
CA HIS A 312 3.19 12.51 9.62
C HIS A 312 3.58 11.94 8.25
N LEU A 313 3.32 12.68 7.18
CA LEU A 313 3.68 12.27 5.83
C LEU A 313 5.18 12.47 5.58
N ILE A 314 5.93 11.38 5.45
CA ILE A 314 7.37 11.43 5.24
C ILE A 314 7.69 11.62 3.76
N HIS A 315 7.21 10.69 2.92
CA HIS A 315 7.55 10.65 1.50
C HIS A 315 6.33 10.30 0.64
N THR A 316 6.32 10.86 -0.56
CA THR A 316 5.40 10.53 -1.64
C THR A 316 6.24 10.21 -2.87
N VAL A 317 5.97 9.08 -3.53
CA VAL A 317 6.68 8.66 -4.76
C VAL A 317 5.65 8.36 -5.83
N ARG A 318 5.85 8.97 -7.01
CA ARG A 318 4.98 8.82 -8.16
C ARG A 318 5.75 8.26 -9.34
N THR A 319 5.30 7.11 -9.83
CA THR A 319 5.78 6.48 -11.06
C THR A 319 4.66 6.55 -12.11
N HIS A 320 5.00 7.06 -13.28
CA HIS A 320 4.08 7.14 -14.42
C HIS A 320 4.70 6.46 -15.63
N LYS A 321 4.02 5.47 -16.20
CA LYS A 321 4.49 4.71 -17.35
C LYS A 321 3.69 4.91 -18.62
N GLY A 322 2.72 5.82 -18.66
CA GLY A 322 1.90 6.04 -19.86
C GLY A 322 2.56 6.66 -21.09
N ALA A 323 3.88 6.83 -21.10
CA ALA A 323 4.61 7.04 -22.34
C ALA A 323 4.93 5.73 -23.07
N ASP A 324 4.79 4.59 -22.39
CA ASP A 324 4.93 3.26 -22.97
C ASP A 324 3.55 2.74 -23.39
N GLU A 325 3.40 2.39 -24.66
CA GLU A 325 2.12 2.03 -25.28
C GLU A 325 1.46 0.82 -24.58
N LYS A 326 2.28 -0.16 -24.21
CA LYS A 326 1.84 -1.35 -23.48
C LYS A 326 1.29 -0.99 -22.10
N SER A 327 1.97 -0.10 -21.38
CA SER A 327 1.52 0.42 -20.09
C SER A 327 0.26 1.29 -20.22
N TYR A 328 0.16 2.10 -21.27
CA TYR A 328 -1.00 2.93 -21.56
C TYR A 328 -2.26 2.09 -21.84
N GLY A 329 -2.14 1.10 -22.73
CA GLY A 329 -3.24 0.21 -23.11
C GLY A 329 -3.63 -0.86 -22.08
N CYS A 330 -3.09 -0.84 -20.86
CA CYS A 330 -3.38 -1.88 -19.86
C CYS A 330 -4.79 -1.81 -19.28
N ILE A 331 -5.31 -0.59 -19.10
CA ILE A 331 -6.63 -0.33 -18.52
C ILE A 331 -7.25 0.80 -19.32
N LEU A 332 -8.25 0.47 -20.14
CA LEU A 332 -8.92 1.42 -21.02
C LEU A 332 -10.43 1.36 -20.81
N GLN A 333 -11.08 2.51 -20.85
CA GLN A 333 -12.54 2.59 -20.99
C GLN A 333 -12.86 2.68 -22.48
N GLU A 334 -13.61 1.71 -22.99
CA GLU A 334 -13.89 1.57 -24.41
C GLU A 334 -15.29 1.00 -24.63
N GLU A 335 -15.79 1.11 -25.86
CA GLU A 335 -17.03 0.48 -26.29
C GLU A 335 -16.74 -0.95 -26.74
N ASP A 336 -17.60 -1.91 -26.37
CA ASP A 336 -17.61 -3.23 -26.99
C ASP A 336 -18.20 -3.20 -28.42
N ASP A 337 -18.21 -4.36 -29.08
CA ASP A 337 -18.76 -4.50 -30.44
C ASP A 337 -20.24 -4.10 -30.55
N MET A 338 -20.97 -4.11 -29.43
CA MET A 338 -22.37 -3.71 -29.32
C MET A 338 -22.55 -2.28 -28.77
N LYS A 339 -21.49 -1.47 -28.76
CA LYS A 339 -21.51 -0.08 -28.29
C LYS A 339 -21.86 0.07 -26.81
N LYS A 340 -21.59 -0.97 -26.00
CA LYS A 340 -21.68 -0.91 -24.54
C LYS A 340 -20.34 -0.46 -23.97
N ILE A 341 -20.37 0.62 -23.20
CA ILE A 341 -19.17 1.16 -22.55
C ILE A 341 -18.78 0.25 -21.38
N GLY A 342 -17.51 -0.13 -21.32
CA GLY A 342 -16.93 -0.90 -20.22
C GLY A 342 -15.46 -0.57 -20.02
N VAL A 343 -14.88 -1.05 -18.92
CA VAL A 343 -13.45 -0.92 -18.64
C VAL A 343 -12.76 -2.26 -18.94
N SER A 344 -11.92 -2.27 -19.96
CA SER A 344 -11.19 -3.43 -20.43
C SER A 344 -9.85 -3.56 -19.72
N LEU A 345 -9.54 -4.78 -19.27
CA LEU A 345 -8.28 -5.13 -18.61
C LEU A 345 -7.41 -5.98 -19.53
N SER A 346 -6.20 -5.50 -19.84
CA SER A 346 -5.23 -6.24 -20.65
C SER A 346 -4.63 -7.43 -19.90
N LYS A 347 -4.24 -8.48 -20.64
CA LYS A 347 -3.49 -9.62 -20.10
C LYS A 347 -2.10 -9.25 -19.58
N ASP A 348 -1.55 -8.14 -20.06
CA ASP A 348 -0.24 -7.64 -19.67
C ASP A 348 -0.21 -6.89 -18.33
N LEU A 349 -1.39 -6.70 -17.72
CA LEU A 349 -1.55 -5.90 -16.51
C LEU A 349 -0.60 -6.32 -15.39
N MET A 350 -0.42 -7.62 -15.15
CA MET A 350 0.45 -8.11 -14.07
C MET A 350 1.93 -7.81 -14.31
N ALA A 351 2.40 -7.98 -15.56
CA ALA A 351 3.78 -7.68 -15.92
C ALA A 351 4.06 -6.18 -15.81
N VAL A 352 3.16 -5.34 -16.34
CA VAL A 352 3.28 -3.87 -16.24
C VAL A 352 3.22 -3.40 -14.78
N ALA A 353 2.38 -4.03 -13.95
CA ALA A 353 2.32 -3.77 -12.52
C ALA A 353 3.64 -4.07 -11.81
N GLY A 354 4.22 -5.25 -12.03
CA GLY A 354 5.51 -5.65 -11.46
C GLY A 354 6.65 -4.72 -11.87
N ASP A 355 6.71 -4.35 -13.15
CA ASP A 355 7.72 -3.42 -13.66
C ASP A 355 7.55 -2.01 -13.07
N SER A 356 6.32 -1.57 -12.85
CA SER A 356 6.01 -0.25 -12.28
C SER A 356 6.32 -0.19 -10.80
N LEU A 357 6.03 -1.27 -10.07
CA LEU A 357 6.42 -1.48 -8.68
C LEU A 357 7.94 -1.41 -8.53
N LYS A 358 8.68 -2.17 -9.34
CA LYS A 358 10.15 -2.17 -9.34
C LYS A 358 10.70 -0.75 -9.49
N THR A 359 10.12 0.04 -10.40
CA THR A 359 10.51 1.44 -10.63
C THR A 359 10.19 2.34 -9.44
N ASN A 360 9.00 2.16 -8.84
CA ASN A 360 8.58 2.91 -7.65
C ASN A 360 9.50 2.61 -6.45
N ILE A 361 9.75 1.34 -6.14
CA ILE A 361 10.64 0.90 -5.07
C ILE A 361 12.07 1.40 -5.28
N THR A 362 12.60 1.32 -6.51
CA THR A 362 13.93 1.85 -6.81
C THR A 362 14.03 3.36 -6.55
N THR A 363 12.93 4.10 -6.74
CA THR A 363 12.86 5.54 -6.47
C THR A 363 12.69 5.82 -4.97
N LEU A 364 11.97 4.96 -4.26
CA LEU A 364 11.73 5.07 -2.83
C LEU A 364 12.98 4.72 -2.01
N GLY A 365 13.77 3.72 -2.44
CA GLY A 365 14.93 3.20 -1.70
C GLY A 365 15.83 4.29 -1.09
N PRO A 366 16.39 5.22 -1.89
CA PRO A 366 17.25 6.28 -1.35
C PRO A 366 16.58 7.24 -0.35
N LEU A 367 15.25 7.29 -0.31
CA LEU A 367 14.51 8.16 0.61
C LEU A 367 14.28 7.50 1.98
N VAL A 368 14.25 6.17 2.03
CA VAL A 368 13.82 5.41 3.23
C VAL A 368 14.93 4.57 3.85
N LEU A 369 15.97 4.24 3.08
CA LEU A 369 17.08 3.41 3.55
C LEU A 369 18.01 4.15 4.53
N PRO A 370 18.67 3.44 5.45
CA PRO A 370 19.67 4.00 6.36
C PRO A 370 20.82 4.71 5.64
N MET A 371 21.49 5.66 6.33
CA MET A 371 22.61 6.42 5.72
C MET A 371 23.78 5.55 5.26
N SER A 372 24.02 4.39 5.90
CA SER A 372 25.03 3.41 5.48
C SER A 372 24.76 2.87 4.07
N GLU A 373 23.52 2.47 3.80
CA GLU A 373 23.05 1.98 2.50
C GLU A 373 23.03 3.08 1.43
N GLN A 374 22.61 4.29 1.82
CA GLN A 374 22.65 5.46 0.93
C GLN A 374 24.08 5.80 0.51
N LEU A 375 25.05 5.71 1.45
CA LEU A 375 26.46 5.96 1.17
C LEU A 375 27.04 4.87 0.25
N LEU A 376 26.72 3.61 0.48
CA LEU A 376 27.19 2.50 -0.35
C LEU A 376 26.65 2.57 -1.79
N PHE A 377 25.36 2.92 -1.93
CA PHE A 377 24.76 3.21 -3.22
C PHE A 377 25.42 4.41 -3.90
N PHE A 378 25.65 5.50 -3.16
CA PHE A 378 26.28 6.72 -3.69
C PHE A 378 27.73 6.47 -4.13
N VAL A 379 28.53 5.79 -3.31
CA VAL A 379 29.93 5.42 -3.62
C VAL A 379 29.98 4.53 -4.87
N THR A 380 29.10 3.52 -4.97
CA THR A 380 29.04 2.67 -6.17
C THR A 380 28.63 3.45 -7.42
N LEU A 381 27.72 4.42 -7.27
CA LEU A 381 27.27 5.28 -8.36
C LEU A 381 28.39 6.22 -8.83
N VAL A 382 29.14 6.83 -7.91
CA VAL A 382 30.32 7.67 -8.19
C VAL A 382 31.43 6.83 -8.83
N ALA A 383 31.73 5.65 -8.29
CA ALA A 383 32.74 4.76 -8.82
C ALA A 383 32.44 4.33 -10.26
N ARG A 384 31.17 4.05 -10.59
CA ARG A 384 30.77 3.71 -11.97
C ARG A 384 30.74 4.91 -12.92
N LYS A 385 30.15 6.04 -12.51
CA LYS A 385 29.86 7.14 -13.44
C LYS A 385 30.91 8.22 -13.49
N VAL A 386 31.59 8.49 -12.38
CA VAL A 386 32.64 9.52 -12.29
C VAL A 386 34.00 8.87 -12.49
N LEU A 387 34.27 7.75 -11.81
CA LEU A 387 35.55 7.04 -11.90
C LEU A 387 35.59 5.97 -13.01
N LYS A 388 34.49 5.79 -13.76
CA LYS A 388 34.34 4.81 -14.87
C LYS A 388 34.76 3.37 -14.52
N MET A 389 34.70 3.00 -13.24
CA MET A 389 35.06 1.66 -12.78
C MET A 389 33.99 0.65 -13.23
N LYS A 390 34.44 -0.51 -13.74
CA LYS A 390 33.55 -1.62 -14.15
C LYS A 390 33.02 -2.40 -12.94
N ILE A 391 32.26 -1.71 -12.09
CA ILE A 391 31.60 -2.30 -10.92
C ILE A 391 30.13 -2.56 -11.28
N ARG A 392 29.55 -3.65 -10.77
CA ARG A 392 28.12 -3.94 -10.96
C ARG A 392 27.28 -2.84 -10.27
N PRO A 393 26.13 -2.41 -10.84
CA PRO A 393 25.24 -1.48 -10.14
C PRO A 393 24.86 -2.06 -8.79
N TYR A 394 25.16 -1.33 -7.70
CA TYR A 394 24.64 -1.67 -6.39
C TYR A 394 23.14 -1.40 -6.38
N VAL A 395 22.36 -2.47 -6.25
CA VAL A 395 20.93 -2.39 -5.93
C VAL A 395 20.89 -2.39 -4.41
N PRO A 396 20.37 -1.33 -3.75
CA PRO A 396 20.30 -1.29 -2.30
C PRO A 396 19.57 -2.52 -1.79
N ASP A 397 20.07 -3.09 -0.69
CA ASP A 397 19.53 -4.34 -0.21
C ASP A 397 18.17 -4.11 0.45
N PHE A 398 17.09 -4.28 -0.33
CA PHE A 398 15.73 -4.19 0.19
C PHE A 398 15.41 -5.33 1.15
N LYS A 399 16.22 -6.40 1.22
CA LYS A 399 16.09 -7.42 2.28
C LYS A 399 16.31 -6.83 3.66
N LEU A 400 17.01 -5.70 3.72
CA LEU A 400 17.23 -5.00 4.96
C LEU A 400 15.99 -4.22 5.48
N ALA A 401 14.94 -4.12 4.65
CA ALA A 401 13.70 -3.44 4.97
C ALA A 401 12.63 -4.35 5.59
N PHE A 402 12.79 -5.67 5.50
CA PHE A 402 11.77 -6.67 5.84
C PHE A 402 12.39 -7.72 6.75
N GLU A 403 12.04 -7.70 8.03
CA GLU A 403 12.84 -8.34 9.09
C GLU A 403 13.05 -9.86 8.94
N HIS A 404 12.25 -10.63 8.21
CA HIS A 404 12.36 -12.10 8.24
C HIS A 404 12.34 -12.76 6.85
N PHE A 405 13.51 -13.20 6.40
CA PHE A 405 13.67 -14.20 5.35
C PHE A 405 13.39 -15.59 5.93
N CYS A 406 12.27 -16.22 5.56
CA CYS A 406 12.16 -17.68 5.61
C CYS A 406 12.29 -18.25 4.20
N ILE A 407 13.49 -18.78 3.91
CA ILE A 407 13.83 -19.43 2.64
C ILE A 407 13.17 -20.80 2.51
N ARG A 408 12.18 -20.96 1.61
CA ARG A 408 11.93 -22.08 0.66
C ARG A 408 10.49 -22.04 0.09
N ALA A 409 10.17 -22.41 -1.15
CA ALA A 409 10.90 -23.06 -2.25
C ALA A 409 10.23 -22.72 -3.61
N GLY A 410 11.03 -22.66 -4.69
CA GLY A 410 10.54 -22.67 -6.07
C GLY A 410 11.64 -22.49 -7.13
N GLY A 411 12.26 -23.59 -7.55
CA GLY A 411 13.10 -23.68 -8.77
C GLY A 411 14.61 -23.61 -8.55
N ARG A 412 15.30 -24.76 -8.66
CA ARG A 412 16.77 -24.89 -8.50
C ARG A 412 17.57 -24.15 -9.59
N GLU A 413 16.97 -23.81 -10.73
CA GLU A 413 17.65 -23.11 -11.83
C GLU A 413 17.62 -21.58 -11.71
N VAL A 414 16.58 -21.00 -11.08
CA VAL A 414 16.50 -19.53 -10.84
C VAL A 414 17.34 -19.12 -9.63
N LEU A 415 17.51 -20.04 -8.67
CA LEU A 415 18.32 -19.83 -7.47
C LEU A 415 19.82 -19.84 -7.76
N ASP A 416 20.31 -20.69 -8.67
CA ASP A 416 21.74 -20.73 -9.02
C ASP A 416 22.21 -19.45 -9.74
N GLU A 417 21.28 -18.75 -10.41
CA GLU A 417 21.55 -17.47 -11.09
C GLU A 417 21.44 -16.26 -10.15
N LEU A 418 20.56 -16.31 -9.13
CA LEU A 418 20.48 -15.29 -8.07
C LEU A 418 21.63 -15.40 -7.06
N LYS A 419 22.07 -16.63 -6.72
CA LYS A 419 23.15 -16.89 -5.77
C LYS A 419 24.53 -16.48 -6.29
N LYS A 420 24.74 -16.52 -7.60
CA LYS A 420 25.96 -16.02 -8.29
C LYS A 420 26.02 -14.50 -8.42
N ASN A 421 24.92 -13.79 -8.14
CA ASN A 421 24.80 -12.35 -8.39
C ASN A 421 24.79 -11.47 -7.13
N LEU A 422 24.62 -12.06 -5.93
CA LEU A 422 24.28 -11.32 -4.72
C LEU A 422 25.19 -11.65 -3.51
N GLU A 423 26.49 -11.87 -3.73
CA GLU A 423 27.51 -12.11 -2.68
C GLU A 423 27.30 -11.26 -1.42
N LEU A 424 26.70 -11.81 -0.33
CA LEU A 424 26.47 -11.06 0.92
C LEU A 424 26.50 -11.93 2.18
N SER A 425 27.00 -11.32 3.26
CA SER A 425 27.12 -11.79 4.66
C SER A 425 26.23 -10.98 5.61
N GLU A 426 25.86 -11.54 6.76
CA GLU A 426 25.03 -10.91 7.81
C GLU A 426 25.80 -9.83 8.60
N TRP A 427 25.17 -8.67 8.90
CA TRP A 427 25.05 -8.08 10.26
C TRP A 427 24.45 -6.64 10.27
N HIS A 428 23.63 -6.38 11.30
CA HIS A 428 22.96 -5.15 11.79
C HIS A 428 21.79 -4.53 10.99
N MET A 429 20.58 -4.48 11.59
CA MET A 429 19.43 -3.73 11.04
C MET A 429 18.30 -3.34 12.02
N GLU A 430 17.73 -2.16 11.77
CA GLU A 430 16.36 -1.76 12.14
C GLU A 430 15.44 -1.91 10.90
N PRO A 431 14.19 -2.38 11.01
CA PRO A 431 13.26 -2.51 9.88
C PRO A 431 12.97 -1.15 9.22
N THR A 432 12.65 -1.10 7.93
CA THR A 432 12.39 0.17 7.21
C THR A 432 10.90 0.57 7.22
N PHE A 433 10.00 -0.41 7.29
CA PHE A 433 8.56 -0.20 7.45
C PHE A 433 7.97 -1.28 8.34
N GLU A 434 7.08 -0.87 9.23
CA GLU A 434 6.41 -1.73 10.20
C GLU A 434 5.02 -2.14 9.69
N HIS A 435 4.38 -1.36 8.80
CA HIS A 435 3.05 -1.66 8.25
C HIS A 435 2.96 -1.49 6.74
N PHE A 436 2.20 -2.36 6.08
CA PHE A 436 1.98 -2.35 4.63
C PHE A 436 0.49 -2.21 4.31
N CYS A 437 0.19 -1.31 3.39
CA CYS A 437 -1.13 -1.15 2.80
C CYS A 437 -0.96 -1.19 1.27
N ILE A 438 -1.32 -2.32 0.68
CA ILE A 438 -1.13 -2.63 -0.72
C ILE A 438 -2.49 -2.73 -1.38
N HIS A 439 -2.76 -1.81 -2.31
CA HIS A 439 -4.03 -1.78 -3.02
C HIS A 439 -4.32 -3.14 -3.68
N ALA A 440 -5.40 -3.77 -3.23
CA ALA A 440 -5.86 -5.04 -3.73
C ALA A 440 -6.81 -4.87 -4.93
N GLY A 441 -6.25 -4.88 -6.15
CA GLY A 441 -7.07 -5.01 -7.37
C GLY A 441 -7.86 -6.33 -7.40
N GLY A 442 -7.31 -7.37 -6.76
CA GLY A 442 -7.89 -8.70 -6.56
C GLY A 442 -6.84 -9.64 -5.94
N ARG A 443 -7.25 -10.85 -5.52
CA ARG A 443 -6.37 -11.81 -4.83
C ARG A 443 -5.05 -12.11 -5.56
N ALA A 444 -5.10 -12.25 -6.89
CA ALA A 444 -3.91 -12.56 -7.71
C ALA A 444 -2.82 -11.48 -7.62
N VAL A 445 -3.22 -10.20 -7.56
CA VAL A 445 -2.28 -9.08 -7.42
C VAL A 445 -1.57 -9.15 -6.07
N LEU A 446 -2.33 -9.42 -5.00
CA LEU A 446 -1.76 -9.56 -3.66
C LEU A 446 -0.79 -10.75 -3.57
N ASP A 447 -1.14 -11.90 -4.14
CA ASP A 447 -0.28 -13.09 -4.13
C ASP A 447 1.03 -12.86 -4.88
N GLU A 448 0.98 -12.17 -6.02
CA GLU A 448 2.16 -11.81 -6.82
C GLU A 448 3.05 -10.78 -6.10
N LEU A 449 2.45 -9.78 -5.45
CA LEU A 449 3.19 -8.78 -4.67
C LEU A 449 3.83 -9.39 -3.42
N LYS A 450 3.10 -10.25 -2.71
CA LYS A 450 3.63 -11.02 -1.59
C LYS A 450 4.87 -11.79 -2.01
N LYS A 451 4.82 -12.48 -3.15
CA LYS A 451 5.94 -13.26 -3.69
C LYS A 451 7.11 -12.38 -4.11
N ASN A 452 6.87 -11.29 -4.83
CA ASN A 452 7.91 -10.43 -5.38
C ASN A 452 8.59 -9.53 -4.34
N LEU A 453 7.89 -9.23 -3.24
CA LEU A 453 8.41 -8.43 -2.13
C LEU A 453 8.75 -9.26 -0.88
N GLU A 454 8.58 -10.59 -0.96
CA GLU A 454 8.84 -11.53 0.12
C GLU A 454 8.11 -11.18 1.44
N LEU A 455 6.87 -10.70 1.33
CA LEU A 455 6.08 -10.26 2.48
C LEU A 455 5.47 -11.47 3.22
N SER A 456 5.49 -11.40 4.56
CA SER A 456 4.79 -12.36 5.42
C SER A 456 3.26 -12.25 5.30
N GLU A 457 2.52 -13.29 5.74
CA GLU A 457 1.05 -13.20 5.80
C GLU A 457 0.57 -12.10 6.74
N TRP A 458 1.30 -11.81 7.81
CA TRP A 458 0.98 -10.71 8.72
C TRP A 458 0.98 -9.35 8.01
N HIS A 459 1.94 -9.11 7.11
CA HIS A 459 2.00 -7.89 6.30
C HIS A 459 0.86 -7.81 5.27
N MET A 460 0.44 -8.96 4.72
CA MET A 460 -0.60 -9.03 3.70
C MET A 460 -2.02 -9.06 4.29
N GLU A 461 -2.15 -9.36 5.58
CA GLU A 461 -3.44 -9.52 6.24
C GLU A 461 -4.36 -8.30 6.10
N PRO A 462 -3.91 -7.03 6.33
CA PRO A 462 -4.79 -5.87 6.17
C PRO A 462 -5.36 -5.78 4.75
N SER A 463 -4.54 -5.96 3.72
CA SER A 463 -4.97 -5.92 2.32
C SER A 463 -5.90 -7.09 1.96
N ARG A 464 -5.61 -8.31 2.43
CA ARG A 464 -6.45 -9.50 2.19
C ARG A 464 -7.81 -9.40 2.88
N MET A 465 -7.84 -9.02 4.16
CA MET A 465 -9.07 -8.94 4.94
C MET A 465 -9.94 -7.78 4.45
N THR A 466 -9.33 -6.65 4.05
CA THR A 466 -10.06 -5.55 3.42
C THR A 466 -10.70 -5.97 2.10
N LEU A 467 -9.95 -6.65 1.22
CA LEU A 467 -10.50 -7.21 -0.01
C LEU A 467 -11.63 -8.20 0.27
N TYR A 468 -11.49 -9.05 1.29
CA TYR A 468 -12.53 -10.00 1.68
C TYR A 468 -13.79 -9.29 2.18
N ARG A 469 -13.65 -8.29 3.04
CA ARG A 469 -14.79 -7.66 3.72
C ARG A 469 -15.50 -6.61 2.87
N PHE A 470 -14.74 -5.77 2.18
CA PHE A 470 -15.25 -4.61 1.45
C PHE A 470 -15.13 -4.77 -0.06
N GLY A 471 -14.33 -5.71 -0.56
CA GLY A 471 -14.02 -5.82 -1.99
C GLY A 471 -13.10 -4.71 -2.48
N ASN A 472 -12.98 -4.55 -3.80
CA ASN A 472 -12.17 -3.49 -4.37
C ASN A 472 -12.96 -2.17 -4.42
N THR A 473 -12.74 -1.30 -3.45
CA THR A 473 -13.32 0.06 -3.38
C THR A 473 -12.47 1.11 -4.11
N SER A 474 -11.72 0.67 -5.14
CA SER A 474 -10.84 1.48 -5.97
C SER A 474 -9.82 2.28 -5.13
N SER A 475 -9.79 3.60 -5.31
CA SER A 475 -8.83 4.52 -4.69
C SER A 475 -9.01 4.73 -3.19
N SER A 476 -10.12 4.28 -2.60
CA SER A 476 -10.38 4.40 -1.16
C SER A 476 -9.84 3.22 -0.36
N LEU A 477 -9.55 2.09 -1.01
CA LEU A 477 -9.24 0.80 -0.37
C LEU A 477 -8.07 0.87 0.63
N LEU A 478 -7.01 1.61 0.30
CA LEU A 478 -5.83 1.79 1.14
C LEU A 478 -6.15 2.36 2.53
N TRP A 479 -7.22 3.15 2.65
CA TRP A 479 -7.66 3.73 3.91
C TRP A 479 -8.40 2.71 4.77
N TYR A 480 -9.16 1.79 4.16
CA TYR A 480 -9.76 0.67 4.88
C TYR A 480 -8.69 -0.29 5.41
N GLU A 481 -7.61 -0.51 4.65
CA GLU A 481 -6.46 -1.30 5.09
C GLU A 481 -5.73 -0.65 6.28
N MET A 482 -5.55 0.67 6.23
CA MET A 482 -4.97 1.43 7.34
C MET A 482 -5.87 1.40 8.58
N ALA A 483 -7.20 1.55 8.40
CA ALA A 483 -8.19 1.41 9.47
C ALA A 483 -8.21 0.00 10.07
N TYR A 484 -7.96 -1.05 9.29
CA TYR A 484 -7.85 -2.42 9.80
C TYR A 484 -6.68 -2.53 10.78
N SER A 485 -5.50 -2.00 10.39
CA SER A 485 -4.32 -1.99 11.26
C SER A 485 -4.52 -1.16 12.53
N GLU A 486 -5.23 -0.03 12.43
CA GLU A 486 -5.67 0.76 13.60
C GLU A 486 -6.61 -0.05 14.51
N ALA A 487 -7.64 -0.69 13.94
CA ALA A 487 -8.62 -1.48 14.70
C ALA A 487 -7.99 -2.71 15.38
N LYS A 488 -6.95 -3.30 14.77
CA LYS A 488 -6.16 -4.38 15.40
C LYS A 488 -5.23 -3.91 16.51
N GLY A 489 -5.09 -2.60 16.74
CA GLY A 489 -4.13 -2.06 17.71
C GLY A 489 -2.68 -2.29 17.32
N ARG A 490 -2.40 -2.41 16.01
CA ARG A 490 -1.05 -2.68 15.50
C ARG A 490 -0.18 -1.43 15.41
N ILE A 491 -0.79 -0.25 15.31
CA ILE A 491 -0.08 1.01 15.08
C ILE A 491 0.48 1.58 16.39
N ARG A 492 1.80 1.60 16.52
CA ARG A 492 2.54 2.21 17.64
C ARG A 492 3.17 3.53 17.23
N ARG A 493 3.42 4.39 18.21
CA ARG A 493 4.15 5.65 18.00
C ARG A 493 5.55 5.35 17.43
N GLY A 494 5.88 5.98 16.31
CA GLY A 494 7.17 5.83 15.63
C GLY A 494 7.09 4.94 14.39
N ASP A 495 6.12 4.02 14.34
CA ASP A 495 5.92 3.10 13.24
C ASP A 495 5.75 3.83 11.91
N ARG A 496 6.26 3.23 10.84
CA ARG A 496 6.12 3.66 9.47
C ARG A 496 5.18 2.74 8.72
N SER A 497 4.21 3.36 8.05
CA SER A 497 3.25 2.67 7.20
C SER A 497 3.51 3.04 5.74
N TRP A 498 3.68 2.03 4.90
CA TRP A 498 3.84 2.21 3.46
C TRP A 498 2.55 1.86 2.72
N GLN A 499 1.98 2.86 2.05
CA GLN A 499 0.85 2.70 1.16
C GLN A 499 1.32 2.63 -0.28
N ILE A 500 0.80 1.70 -1.08
CA ILE A 500 1.10 1.59 -2.50
C ILE A 500 -0.13 1.23 -3.32
N ALA A 501 -0.35 1.94 -4.44
CA ALA A 501 -1.47 1.70 -5.34
C ALA A 501 -1.11 1.78 -6.81
N PHE A 502 -1.85 1.02 -7.61
CA PHE A 502 -1.74 0.92 -9.06
C PHE A 502 -2.98 1.49 -9.74
N GLY A 503 -2.84 2.08 -10.92
CA GLY A 503 -3.97 2.68 -11.64
C GLY A 503 -3.70 2.81 -13.14
N SER A 504 -4.73 3.23 -13.87
CA SER A 504 -4.67 3.42 -15.33
C SER A 504 -3.59 4.43 -15.71
N GLY A 505 -3.00 4.27 -16.89
CA GLY A 505 -1.90 5.11 -17.34
C GLY A 505 -0.71 4.33 -17.88
N PHE A 506 -0.11 3.32 -17.27
CA PHE A 506 -0.19 2.77 -15.93
C PHE A 506 0.57 3.63 -14.91
N LYS A 507 0.03 3.75 -13.70
CA LYS A 507 0.61 4.56 -12.60
C LYS A 507 0.86 3.67 -11.38
N CYS A 508 1.97 3.90 -10.69
CA CYS A 508 2.30 3.27 -9.41
C CYS A 508 2.71 4.37 -8.43
N ASN A 509 1.88 4.60 -7.43
CA ASN A 509 2.08 5.67 -6.45
C ASN A 509 2.24 5.06 -5.07
N SER A 510 3.06 5.71 -4.23
CA SER A 510 3.23 5.29 -2.85
C SER A 510 3.35 6.47 -1.90
N ALA A 511 2.90 6.28 -0.66
CA ALA A 511 3.08 7.22 0.44
C ALA A 511 3.67 6.50 1.66
N VAL A 512 4.55 7.19 2.38
CA VAL A 512 5.12 6.72 3.64
C VAL A 512 4.67 7.63 4.76
N TRP A 513 4.00 7.05 5.74
CA TRP A 513 3.50 7.72 6.94
C TRP A 513 4.35 7.32 8.14
N ARG A 514 4.51 8.21 9.11
CA ARG A 514 5.03 7.90 10.46
C ARG A 514 3.95 8.16 11.49
N ALA A 515 3.63 7.17 12.30
CA ALA A 515 2.71 7.32 13.42
C ALA A 515 3.29 8.27 14.47
N LEU A 516 2.54 9.32 14.80
CA LEU A 516 2.93 10.32 15.80
C LEU A 516 2.51 9.92 17.22
N ARG A 517 1.55 9.01 17.32
CA ARG A 517 1.03 8.43 18.57
C ARG A 517 0.65 6.96 18.37
N THR A 518 0.62 6.20 19.45
CA THR A 518 0.03 4.85 19.45
C THR A 518 -1.48 4.99 19.31
N VAL A 519 -2.08 4.23 18.40
CA VAL A 519 -3.52 4.26 18.17
C VAL A 519 -4.18 3.26 19.11
N ASP A 520 -5.11 3.75 19.93
CA ASP A 520 -5.86 2.96 20.91
C ASP A 520 -7.18 2.49 20.26
N PRO A 521 -7.35 1.19 19.95
CA PRO A 521 -8.55 0.69 19.30
C PRO A 521 -9.82 1.05 20.07
N ALA A 522 -9.79 1.10 21.41
CA ALA A 522 -10.97 1.37 22.22
C ALA A 522 -11.54 2.78 22.02
N LYS A 523 -10.73 3.71 21.49
CA LYS A 523 -11.12 5.10 21.22
C LYS A 523 -11.39 5.37 19.75
N GLU A 524 -11.05 4.42 18.88
CA GLU A 524 -11.22 4.58 17.45
C GLU A 524 -12.66 4.27 17.02
N LYS A 525 -13.14 5.05 16.05
CA LYS A 525 -14.42 4.83 15.37
C LYS A 525 -14.13 4.63 13.89
N ASN A 526 -14.11 3.39 13.43
CA ASN A 526 -13.77 3.06 12.05
C ASN A 526 -14.64 1.89 11.56
N PRO A 527 -14.66 1.57 10.26
CA PRO A 527 -15.64 0.63 9.71
C PRO A 527 -15.49 -0.81 10.23
N TRP A 528 -14.37 -1.13 10.88
CA TRP A 528 -14.05 -2.45 11.40
C TRP A 528 -14.47 -2.66 12.86
N MET A 529 -14.70 -1.60 13.63
CA MET A 529 -14.77 -1.69 15.10
C MET A 529 -15.82 -2.67 15.64
N GLU A 530 -16.93 -2.85 14.91
CA GLU A 530 -18.01 -3.77 15.29
C GLU A 530 -17.68 -5.24 15.04
N GLU A 531 -16.74 -5.53 14.13
CA GLU A 531 -16.51 -6.87 13.60
C GLU A 531 -15.03 -7.27 13.52
N ILE A 532 -14.09 -6.43 13.99
CA ILE A 532 -12.65 -6.67 13.86
C ILE A 532 -12.18 -7.95 14.56
N ASN A 533 -12.92 -8.41 15.57
CA ASN A 533 -12.64 -9.66 16.29
C ASN A 533 -12.97 -10.92 15.48
N ASP A 534 -13.80 -10.79 14.44
CA ASP A 534 -14.11 -11.87 13.50
C ASP A 534 -13.03 -12.05 12.42
N PHE A 535 -12.01 -11.19 12.43
CA PHE A 535 -10.87 -11.21 11.50
C PHE A 535 -9.57 -11.55 12.25
N PRO A 536 -8.52 -12.07 11.59
CA PRO A 536 -8.59 -12.65 10.25
C PRO A 536 -9.56 -13.83 10.23
N VAL A 537 -10.20 -14.08 9.09
CA VAL A 537 -11.05 -15.25 8.93
C VAL A 537 -10.13 -16.48 8.93
N GLU A 538 -9.91 -17.08 10.10
CA GLU A 538 -9.15 -18.34 10.23
C GLU A 538 -9.93 -19.46 9.53
N ASP A 539 -9.35 -19.91 8.40
CA ASP A 539 -9.70 -21.06 7.58
C ASP A 539 -11.19 -21.30 7.31
N GLU A 540 -11.63 -20.89 6.12
CA GLU A 540 -12.78 -21.51 5.44
C GLU A 540 -12.71 -23.05 5.53
N LEU A 541 -11.52 -23.65 5.64
CA LEU A 541 -11.33 -25.09 5.84
C LEU A 541 -11.89 -25.63 7.16
N LYS A 542 -11.62 -24.96 8.30
CA LYS A 542 -12.14 -25.35 9.63
C LYS A 542 -13.67 -25.29 9.64
N LYS A 543 -14.21 -24.24 9.02
CA LYS A 543 -15.66 -24.01 8.92
C LYS A 543 -16.34 -24.97 7.93
N ASN A 544 -15.69 -25.29 6.81
CA ASN A 544 -16.22 -26.19 5.78
C ASN A 544 -16.12 -27.68 6.18
N LEU A 545 -15.18 -28.04 7.06
CA LEU A 545 -14.97 -29.41 7.55
C LEU A 545 -15.50 -29.63 8.99
N GLU A 546 -16.18 -28.64 9.57
CA GLU A 546 -16.77 -28.69 10.92
C GLU A 546 -15.77 -29.13 12.02
N LEU A 547 -14.51 -28.67 11.91
CA LEU A 547 -13.44 -29.07 12.84
C LEU A 547 -13.50 -28.25 14.15
N SER A 548 -13.56 -28.92 15.29
CA SER A 548 -13.51 -28.31 16.63
C SER A 548 -12.11 -27.78 16.98
N GLU A 549 -12.00 -26.96 18.05
CA GLU A 549 -10.69 -26.53 18.57
C GLU A 549 -9.79 -27.72 18.94
N TRP A 550 -10.39 -28.82 19.42
CA TRP A 550 -9.66 -30.04 19.75
C TRP A 550 -8.97 -30.65 18.52
N HIS A 551 -9.61 -30.61 17.34
CA HIS A 551 -9.01 -31.07 16.08
C HIS A 551 -7.88 -30.15 15.59
N MET A 552 -8.01 -28.84 15.83
CA MET A 552 -7.05 -27.85 15.35
C MET A 552 -5.85 -27.67 16.28
N GLU A 553 -5.97 -28.03 17.55
CA GLU A 553 -4.94 -27.85 18.57
C GLU A 553 -3.57 -28.44 18.17
N PRO A 554 -3.43 -29.68 17.67
CA PRO A 554 -2.12 -30.19 17.26
C PRO A 554 -1.46 -29.32 16.18
N SER A 555 -2.22 -28.86 15.19
CA SER A 555 -1.70 -28.00 14.13
C SER A 555 -1.29 -26.62 14.65
N ARG A 556 -2.12 -26.01 15.50
CA ARG A 556 -1.84 -24.71 16.13
C ARG A 556 -0.62 -24.77 17.04
N MET A 557 -0.51 -25.79 17.89
CA MET A 557 0.60 -25.94 18.82
C MET A 557 1.89 -26.25 18.08
N THR A 558 1.86 -27.14 17.08
CA THR A 558 3.02 -27.39 16.21
C THR A 558 3.49 -26.12 15.52
N LEU A 559 2.56 -25.36 14.94
CA LEU A 559 2.89 -24.10 14.29
C LEU A 559 3.47 -23.09 15.28
N TYR A 560 2.89 -23.00 16.49
CA TYR A 560 3.38 -22.10 17.54
C TYR A 560 4.79 -22.47 18.01
N ARG A 561 5.04 -23.76 18.27
CA ARG A 561 6.29 -24.21 18.90
C ARG A 561 7.43 -24.41 17.92
N PHE A 562 7.14 -24.93 16.74
CA PHE A 562 8.14 -25.32 15.73
C PHE A 562 8.07 -24.49 14.46
N GLY A 563 7.07 -23.62 14.32
CA GLY A 563 6.80 -22.93 13.06
C GLY A 563 6.25 -23.87 12.00
N ASN A 564 6.05 -23.35 10.78
CA ASN A 564 5.72 -24.18 9.64
C ASN A 564 6.98 -24.85 9.11
N THR A 565 7.18 -26.11 9.49
CA THR A 565 8.29 -26.97 9.05
C THR A 565 8.03 -27.66 7.70
N SER A 566 7.05 -27.19 6.93
CA SER A 566 6.66 -27.72 5.63
C SER A 566 6.17 -29.18 5.71
N SER A 567 6.66 -30.07 4.85
CA SER A 567 6.20 -31.47 4.80
C SER A 567 6.39 -32.24 6.11
N SER A 568 7.28 -31.79 7.01
CA SER A 568 7.46 -32.43 8.31
C SER A 568 6.43 -32.01 9.35
N SER A 569 5.69 -30.90 9.17
CA SER A 569 4.75 -30.39 10.17
C SER A 569 3.66 -31.40 10.54
N LEU A 570 3.15 -32.16 9.57
CA LEU A 570 2.20 -33.25 9.82
C LEU A 570 2.71 -34.31 10.81
N TRP A 571 4.02 -34.55 10.84
CA TRP A 571 4.63 -35.52 11.74
C TRP A 571 4.82 -34.95 13.14
N TYR A 572 5.11 -33.66 13.25
CA TYR A 572 5.11 -32.97 14.54
C TYR A 572 3.70 -32.88 15.14
N GLU A 573 2.67 -32.69 14.32
CA GLU A 573 1.25 -32.73 14.75
C GLU A 573 0.82 -34.11 15.24
N LEU A 574 1.26 -35.17 14.55
CA LEU A 574 1.03 -36.54 14.98
C LEU A 574 1.77 -36.83 16.30
N ALA A 575 3.04 -36.44 16.39
CA ALA A 575 3.84 -36.56 17.61
C ALA A 575 3.23 -35.79 18.79
N TYR A 576 2.65 -34.61 18.55
CA TYR A 576 1.91 -33.85 19.56
C TYR A 576 0.71 -34.66 20.07
N SER A 577 -0.05 -35.26 19.15
CA SER A 577 -1.21 -36.08 19.48
C SER A 577 -0.82 -37.34 20.27
N GLU A 578 0.31 -37.97 19.92
CA GLU A 578 0.91 -39.08 20.66
C GLU A 578 1.35 -38.66 22.06
N ALA A 579 2.06 -37.53 22.19
CA ALA A 579 2.52 -37.01 23.47
C ALA A 579 1.37 -36.62 24.41
N LYS A 580 0.24 -36.15 23.86
CA LYS A 580 -1.01 -35.92 24.61
C LYS A 580 -1.79 -37.20 24.96
N GLY A 581 -1.31 -38.38 24.56
CA GLY A 581 -2.01 -39.64 24.79
C GLY A 581 -3.34 -39.74 24.04
N ARG A 582 -3.49 -39.03 22.91
CA ARG A 582 -4.73 -39.00 22.11
C ARG A 582 -4.87 -40.20 21.17
N ILE A 583 -3.83 -41.03 21.02
CA ILE A 583 -3.81 -42.15 20.07
C ILE A 583 -3.98 -43.49 20.79
N ARG A 584 -5.16 -44.12 20.66
CA ARG A 584 -5.48 -45.44 21.23
C ARG A 584 -5.55 -46.52 20.16
N ARG A 585 -5.37 -47.79 20.57
CA ARG A 585 -5.52 -48.94 19.66
C ARG A 585 -6.91 -48.93 19.02
N GLY A 586 -6.95 -48.98 17.70
CA GLY A 586 -8.18 -48.96 16.90
C GLY A 586 -8.55 -47.59 16.35
N ASP A 587 -7.97 -46.50 16.88
CA ASP A 587 -8.24 -45.15 16.41
C ASP A 587 -7.77 -44.96 14.96
N ARG A 588 -8.44 -44.02 14.26
CA ARG A 588 -8.07 -43.62 12.91
C ARG A 588 -7.58 -42.18 12.92
N THR A 589 -6.35 -41.97 12.47
CA THR A 589 -5.74 -40.64 12.40
C THR A 589 -5.66 -40.20 10.95
N TRP A 590 -6.32 -39.09 10.64
CA TRP A 590 -6.29 -38.50 9.30
C TRP A 590 -5.29 -37.36 9.25
N GLN A 591 -4.21 -37.53 8.48
CA GLN A 591 -3.27 -36.47 8.15
C GLN A 591 -3.66 -35.88 6.80
N ILE A 592 -3.84 -34.56 6.77
CA ILE A 592 -4.16 -33.81 5.56
C ILE A 592 -3.17 -32.66 5.41
N ALA A 593 -2.45 -32.62 4.29
CA ALA A 593 -1.52 -31.53 3.99
C ALA A 593 -1.86 -30.84 2.68
N PHE A 594 -1.65 -29.54 2.68
CA PHE A 594 -1.71 -28.69 1.50
C PHE A 594 -0.30 -28.23 1.14
N GLY A 595 0.18 -28.68 -0.02
CA GLY A 595 1.47 -28.28 -0.58
C GLY A 595 1.37 -27.04 -1.47
N SER A 596 2.53 -26.58 -1.96
CA SER A 596 2.59 -25.50 -2.95
C SER A 596 1.77 -25.87 -4.20
N GLY A 597 0.92 -24.94 -4.65
CA GLY A 597 0.03 -25.13 -5.79
C GLY A 597 -1.29 -25.87 -5.48
N PHE A 598 -1.80 -25.77 -4.24
CA PHE A 598 -3.07 -26.39 -3.81
C PHE A 598 -3.13 -27.92 -3.99
N LYS A 599 -1.98 -28.59 -3.97
CA LYS A 599 -1.94 -30.06 -3.92
C LYS A 599 -2.39 -30.50 -2.53
N CYS A 600 -3.58 -31.10 -2.45
CA CYS A 600 -4.09 -31.73 -1.24
C CYS A 600 -3.70 -33.20 -1.25
N ASN A 601 -2.92 -33.63 -0.27
CA ASN A 601 -2.60 -35.04 -0.06
C ASN A 601 -3.11 -35.45 1.31
N SER A 602 -3.64 -36.67 1.39
CA SER A 602 -4.18 -37.18 2.64
C SER A 602 -3.80 -38.63 2.89
N ALA A 603 -3.51 -38.96 4.14
CA ALA A 603 -3.28 -40.32 4.60
C ALA A 603 -4.15 -40.60 5.83
N VAL A 604 -4.80 -41.76 5.86
CA VAL A 604 -5.55 -42.23 7.04
C VAL A 604 -4.81 -43.43 7.62
N TRP A 605 -4.34 -43.27 8.85
CA TRP A 605 -3.66 -44.32 9.61
C TRP A 605 -4.64 -44.99 10.55
N ARG A 606 -4.44 -46.29 10.83
CA ARG A 606 -5.13 -46.99 11.92
C ARG A 606 -4.11 -47.36 12.99
N ALA A 607 -4.32 -46.90 14.21
CA ALA A 607 -3.45 -47.20 15.33
C ALA A 607 -3.56 -48.69 15.72
N LEU A 608 -2.49 -49.45 15.53
CA LEU A 608 -2.45 -50.89 15.84
C LEU A 608 -2.19 -51.18 17.33
N ARG A 609 -1.68 -50.18 18.05
CA ARG A 609 -1.43 -50.19 19.49
C ARG A 609 -1.82 -48.84 20.09
N SER A 610 -2.12 -48.81 21.38
CA SER A 610 -2.24 -47.55 22.11
C SER A 610 -0.85 -46.99 22.34
N VAL A 611 -0.68 -45.70 22.11
CA VAL A 611 0.58 -45.01 22.34
C VAL A 611 0.62 -44.55 23.79
N ASP A 612 1.61 -45.02 24.54
CA ASP A 612 1.81 -44.69 25.96
C ASP A 612 2.77 -43.50 26.04
N PRO A 613 2.31 -42.28 26.40
CA PRO A 613 3.17 -41.10 26.45
C PRO A 613 4.40 -41.32 27.32
N ALA A 614 4.29 -42.07 28.42
CA ALA A 614 5.41 -42.29 29.35
C ALA A 614 6.56 -43.11 28.75
N LYS A 615 6.34 -43.80 27.62
CA LYS A 615 7.32 -44.66 26.94
C LYS A 615 7.78 -44.12 25.60
N GLU A 616 7.15 -43.06 25.11
CA GLU A 616 7.51 -42.47 23.82
C GLU A 616 8.68 -41.49 23.94
N LYS A 617 9.46 -41.39 22.86
CA LYS A 617 10.54 -40.41 22.71
C LYS A 617 10.26 -39.59 21.46
N ASN A 618 9.63 -38.44 21.63
CA ASN A 618 9.31 -37.53 20.54
C ASN A 618 9.63 -36.07 20.91
N PRO A 619 9.63 -35.14 19.93
CA PRO A 619 10.05 -33.75 20.14
C PRO A 619 9.25 -32.95 21.17
N TRP A 620 8.11 -33.48 21.64
CA TRP A 620 7.24 -32.81 22.59
C TRP A 620 7.41 -33.29 24.03
N MET A 621 8.02 -34.47 24.26
CA MET A 621 7.93 -35.15 25.55
C MET A 621 8.47 -34.36 26.74
N GLU A 622 9.45 -33.49 26.52
CA GLU A 622 10.06 -32.67 27.56
C GLU A 622 9.17 -31.50 28.01
N GLU A 623 8.27 -31.04 27.14
CA GLU A 623 7.53 -29.77 27.29
C GLU A 623 6.02 -29.92 27.06
N ILE A 624 5.50 -31.12 26.75
CA ILE A 624 4.10 -31.33 26.35
C ILE A 624 3.09 -30.91 27.43
N ASN A 625 3.52 -30.93 28.70
CA ASN A 625 2.70 -30.52 29.84
C ASN A 625 2.46 -29.00 29.87
N ASP A 626 3.31 -28.22 29.19
CA ASP A 626 3.17 -26.75 29.07
C ASP A 626 2.20 -26.34 27.96
N PHE A 627 1.67 -27.32 27.20
CA PHE A 627 0.70 -27.11 26.12
C PHE A 627 -0.69 -27.64 26.50
N PRO A 628 -1.79 -27.20 25.86
CA PRO A 628 -1.83 -26.08 24.94
C PRO A 628 -1.59 -24.76 25.67
N VAL A 629 -0.75 -23.92 25.10
CA VAL A 629 -0.67 -22.53 25.54
C VAL A 629 -1.86 -21.77 24.96
N GLU A 630 -2.40 -20.81 25.71
CA GLU A 630 -3.28 -19.81 25.11
C GLU A 630 -2.44 -18.98 24.14
N VAL A 631 -2.43 -19.39 22.88
CA VAL A 631 -1.89 -18.56 21.81
C VAL A 631 -2.88 -17.40 21.67
N PRO A 632 -2.49 -16.16 22.02
CA PRO A 632 -3.39 -15.03 21.88
C PRO A 632 -3.82 -14.97 20.41
N ARG A 633 -5.14 -14.89 20.15
CA ARG A 633 -5.63 -14.65 18.77
C ARG A 633 -5.07 -13.34 18.19
N VAL A 634 -4.44 -12.52 19.04
CA VAL A 634 -3.62 -11.36 18.75
C VAL A 634 -2.55 -11.28 19.85
N ALA A 635 -1.27 -11.49 19.56
CA ALA A 635 -0.20 -11.20 20.52
C ALA A 635 0.33 -9.78 20.27
N ALA A 636 0.13 -8.89 21.25
CA ALA A 636 0.85 -7.63 21.32
C ALA A 636 2.32 -7.91 21.67
N ILE A 637 3.27 -7.47 20.84
CA ILE A 637 4.70 -7.65 21.11
C ILE A 637 5.12 -6.67 22.21
N ASN A 638 5.14 -7.07 23.48
CA ASN A 638 5.79 -6.29 24.53
C ASN A 638 7.29 -6.61 24.53
N ASN A 639 8.07 -5.73 23.91
CA ASN A 639 9.28 -5.06 24.42
C ASN A 639 10.10 -4.51 23.25
#